data_AF-G0NQ37-F1
#
_entry.id   AF-G0NQ37-F1
#
_cell.length_a   1.000
_cell.length_b   1.000
_cell.length_c   1.000
_cell.angle_alpha   90.00
_cell.angle_beta   90.00
_cell.angle_gamma   90.00
#
_symmetry.space_group_name_H-M   'P 1'
#
loop_
_entity.id
_entity.type
_entity.pdbx_description
1 polymer ?
#
loop_
_entity_poly.entity_id
_entity_poly.type
_entity_poly.pdbx_seq_one_letter_code
_entity_poly.pdbx_strand_id
1 'polypeptide(L)'
;MSKANVGINGFGRIGRLVLRAAVETEKVQVVAVNDPFITIDYMVYLFKYDSTHGQFKGTVSYDGDFLIVQKDGKSSHKIKVFNSEDPAAIAWGTVKAEYVVESTGEFTTIEEASAHMQGGAKKVIISAPSADAPMYVVGVNHEKYDSSNEHIISNACSTTNCLAPLAKVINDNFGIIEGAMTTVHAVTATQKTVDGPPREMWRYGRGAGQNIIPASTEAAKAVGEIIPALNGKLTGMAFRVPTPDVSVVDLTVRLEKPASMDDIKKKVRAAAEGRMKGILAYTEDQVVSTDFVSDPHSSIFDAGACILLNPNFVKLVSWYDNEYGYSNRVVDLIKHIHIAHKENRKRPYQTDAESQLRDELYEDQQIDSDRFGNEINIENARNVRNMSQIPSQPSNIDQASGTEVDYDVKIRVKPDRSGVVTEGVQHSMNPFDKIALEEAVKLKEKKIATEVIAFSLGGPKSSEVLETAFAKGADKAIHVQVSDDEAAKLESFHVAKTLQKIVEHEKFDAVFLGKQAIDDDSSQTAPMLAGLPDWPQALYASKVEDGGSGHMKVTREIDGGLDTIKVKVPFVLSADLRLNEPRYATLPNIMKAKKKPSEAIPIKDLGIDITPQTETIEVTEPPVRQAGGFVEDVSALVAKLKVKGLVKA
;
A
#
# COMPACT_ATOMS: atom_id res chain seq x y z
N MET A 1 -31.95 17.48 5.18
CA MET A 1 -31.59 16.56 4.08
C MET A 1 -31.88 15.14 4.52
N SER A 2 -32.31 14.22 3.63
CA SER A 2 -32.51 12.82 4.03
C SER A 2 -31.18 12.19 4.46
N LYS A 3 -31.22 11.34 5.50
CA LYS A 3 -30.06 10.61 6.03
C LYS A 3 -29.62 9.51 5.06
N ALA A 4 -28.34 9.16 5.09
CA ALA A 4 -27.81 8.00 4.37
C ALA A 4 -28.34 6.71 5.00
N ASN A 5 -28.83 5.77 4.19
CA ASN A 5 -29.22 4.44 4.68
C ASN A 5 -28.01 3.50 4.69
N VAL A 6 -27.72 2.96 5.85
CA VAL A 6 -26.49 2.20 6.13
C VAL A 6 -26.80 0.74 6.45
N GLY A 7 -26.07 -0.16 5.82
CA GLY A 7 -25.90 -1.56 6.24
C GLY A 7 -24.59 -1.74 6.98
N ILE A 8 -24.54 -2.66 7.94
CA ILE A 8 -23.31 -3.01 8.67
C ILE A 8 -23.05 -4.50 8.47
N ASN A 9 -21.89 -4.85 7.92
CA ASN A 9 -21.41 -6.23 7.84
C ASN A 9 -20.40 -6.47 8.98
N GLY A 10 -20.68 -7.47 9.82
CA GLY A 10 -19.96 -7.75 11.06
C GLY A 10 -20.49 -6.93 12.24
N PHE A 11 -21.12 -7.58 13.23
CA PHE A 11 -21.70 -6.94 14.41
C PHE A 11 -20.78 -7.05 15.65
N GLY A 12 -19.47 -6.90 15.38
CA GLY A 12 -18.39 -6.90 16.38
C GLY A 12 -18.26 -5.58 17.14
N ARG A 13 -17.04 -5.28 17.67
CA ARG A 13 -16.76 -4.03 18.40
C ARG A 13 -17.13 -2.80 17.56
N ILE A 14 -16.53 -2.68 16.37
CA ILE A 14 -16.76 -1.54 15.47
C ILE A 14 -18.21 -1.50 14.97
N GLY A 15 -18.76 -2.59 14.46
CA GLY A 15 -20.14 -2.62 13.96
C GLY A 15 -21.19 -2.16 14.99
N ARG A 16 -21.09 -2.62 16.25
CA ARG A 16 -22.00 -2.18 17.31
C ARG A 16 -21.80 -0.70 17.66
N LEU A 17 -20.57 -0.22 17.68
CA LEU A 17 -20.27 1.16 18.07
C LEU A 17 -20.56 2.16 16.94
N VAL A 18 -20.47 1.75 15.67
CA VAL A 18 -21.00 2.50 14.53
C VAL A 18 -22.51 2.64 14.65
N LEU A 19 -23.23 1.58 15.04
CA LEU A 19 -24.67 1.68 15.32
C LEU A 19 -24.97 2.62 16.51
N ARG A 20 -24.21 2.53 17.61
CA ARG A 20 -24.36 3.46 18.74
C ARG A 20 -24.14 4.91 18.29
N ALA A 21 -23.04 5.20 17.59
CA ALA A 21 -22.74 6.52 17.05
C ALA A 21 -23.81 7.03 16.08
N ALA A 22 -24.37 6.17 15.23
CA ALA A 22 -25.46 6.52 14.32
C ALA A 22 -26.73 6.95 15.07
N VAL A 23 -27.12 6.21 16.12
CA VAL A 23 -28.29 6.52 16.96
C VAL A 23 -28.07 7.84 17.72
N GLU A 24 -26.87 8.06 18.25
CA GLU A 24 -26.59 9.21 19.11
C GLU A 24 -26.44 10.51 18.33
N THR A 25 -25.74 10.46 17.20
CA THR A 25 -25.45 11.64 16.37
C THR A 25 -26.55 11.93 15.36
N GLU A 26 -27.39 10.95 15.01
CA GLU A 26 -28.44 11.02 13.99
C GLU A 26 -27.94 11.43 12.59
N LYS A 27 -26.64 11.28 12.33
CA LYS A 27 -26.03 11.65 11.05
C LYS A 27 -26.41 10.69 9.92
N VAL A 28 -26.66 9.42 10.24
CA VAL A 28 -27.00 8.35 9.30
C VAL A 28 -28.13 7.47 9.85
N GLN A 29 -28.78 6.69 9.00
CA GLN A 29 -29.83 5.75 9.36
C GLN A 29 -29.36 4.33 9.10
N VAL A 30 -29.10 3.56 10.16
CA VAL A 30 -28.86 2.11 10.00
C VAL A 30 -30.18 1.41 9.71
N VAL A 31 -30.21 0.62 8.64
CA VAL A 31 -31.39 -0.10 8.15
C VAL A 31 -31.16 -1.61 8.04
N ALA A 32 -29.90 -2.06 8.09
CA ALA A 32 -29.55 -3.47 7.99
C ALA A 32 -28.28 -3.81 8.77
N VAL A 33 -28.21 -5.04 9.30
CA VAL A 33 -27.03 -5.65 9.90
C VAL A 33 -26.90 -7.07 9.37
N ASN A 34 -25.68 -7.51 9.08
CA ASN A 34 -25.35 -8.89 8.77
C ASN A 34 -24.28 -9.41 9.73
N ASP A 35 -24.55 -10.56 10.37
CA ASP A 35 -23.52 -11.34 11.07
C ASP A 35 -23.95 -12.82 11.16
N PRO A 36 -23.27 -13.75 10.45
CA PRO A 36 -23.67 -15.16 10.43
C PRO A 36 -23.46 -15.88 11.77
N PHE A 37 -22.69 -15.30 12.69
CA PHE A 37 -22.30 -15.94 13.95
C PHE A 37 -23.08 -15.43 15.17
N ILE A 38 -23.98 -14.46 14.98
CA ILE A 38 -24.72 -13.81 16.08
C ILE A 38 -26.22 -13.86 15.80
N THR A 39 -26.97 -14.55 16.66
CA THR A 39 -28.44 -14.57 16.58
C THR A 39 -29.04 -13.22 16.99
N ILE A 40 -30.23 -12.88 16.51
CA ILE A 40 -30.85 -11.56 16.76
C ILE A 40 -31.09 -11.26 18.25
N ASP A 41 -31.47 -12.26 19.04
CA ASP A 41 -31.61 -12.15 20.50
C ASP A 41 -30.25 -11.91 21.16
N TYR A 42 -29.18 -12.52 20.63
CA TYR A 42 -27.83 -12.26 21.11
C TYR A 42 -27.31 -10.88 20.67
N MET A 43 -27.69 -10.39 19.48
CA MET A 43 -27.44 -9.00 19.07
C MET A 43 -28.08 -8.01 20.05
N VAL A 44 -29.33 -8.26 20.50
CA VAL A 44 -29.98 -7.45 21.54
C VAL A 44 -29.16 -7.44 22.82
N TYR A 45 -28.71 -8.60 23.28
CA TYR A 45 -27.89 -8.71 24.49
C TYR A 45 -26.55 -7.95 24.36
N LEU A 46 -25.79 -8.20 23.29
CA LEU A 46 -24.48 -7.59 23.04
C LEU A 46 -24.55 -6.08 22.80
N PHE A 47 -25.65 -5.59 22.24
CA PHE A 47 -25.86 -4.16 22.06
C PHE A 47 -26.29 -3.48 23.37
N LYS A 48 -27.14 -4.15 24.17
CA LYS A 48 -27.62 -3.65 25.46
C LYS A 48 -26.51 -3.53 26.49
N TYR A 49 -25.66 -4.55 26.60
CA TYR A 49 -24.60 -4.64 27.59
C TYR A 49 -23.23 -4.59 26.91
N ASP A 50 -22.45 -3.53 27.18
CA ASP A 50 -21.07 -3.41 26.71
C ASP A 50 -20.14 -3.20 27.90
N SER A 51 -19.09 -4.01 28.00
CA SER A 51 -18.14 -3.97 29.12
C SER A 51 -17.28 -2.70 29.15
N THR A 52 -17.08 -2.06 28.00
CA THR A 52 -16.23 -0.87 27.85
C THR A 52 -17.06 0.40 27.95
N HIS A 53 -18.10 0.50 27.11
CA HIS A 53 -18.91 1.73 26.99
C HIS A 53 -20.20 1.69 27.81
N GLY A 54 -20.32 0.70 28.71
CA GLY A 54 -21.48 0.52 29.57
C GLY A 54 -22.77 0.15 28.84
N GLN A 55 -23.86 0.16 29.62
CA GLN A 55 -25.19 -0.17 29.11
C GLN A 55 -25.71 0.91 28.17
N PHE A 56 -26.33 0.48 27.07
CA PHE A 56 -26.99 1.39 26.14
C PHE A 56 -28.11 2.17 26.83
N LYS A 57 -28.10 3.50 26.70
CA LYS A 57 -29.05 4.42 27.36
C LYS A 57 -30.33 4.61 26.54
N GLY A 58 -30.95 3.49 26.17
CA GLY A 58 -32.16 3.43 25.37
C GLY A 58 -32.75 2.03 25.41
N THR A 59 -33.69 1.73 24.53
CA THR A 59 -34.28 0.41 24.40
C THR A 59 -33.72 -0.30 23.17
N VAL A 60 -33.47 -1.59 23.32
CA VAL A 60 -33.13 -2.49 22.23
C VAL A 60 -33.96 -3.76 22.36
N SER A 61 -34.64 -4.13 21.29
CA SER A 61 -35.53 -5.29 21.20
C SER A 61 -35.54 -5.81 19.77
N TYR A 62 -36.30 -6.85 19.48
CA TYR A 62 -36.52 -7.31 18.11
C TYR A 62 -38.00 -7.65 17.86
N ASP A 63 -38.40 -7.59 16.60
CA ASP A 63 -39.70 -7.97 16.08
C ASP A 63 -39.50 -8.76 14.78
N GLY A 64 -39.74 -10.08 14.83
CA GLY A 64 -39.41 -10.99 13.74
C GLY A 64 -37.91 -10.96 13.42
N ASP A 65 -37.58 -10.58 12.19
CA ASP A 65 -36.21 -10.45 11.69
C ASP A 65 -35.68 -9.00 11.69
N PHE A 66 -36.34 -8.12 12.46
CA PHE A 66 -35.91 -6.74 12.65
C PHE A 66 -35.42 -6.49 14.06
N LEU A 67 -34.19 -5.99 14.18
CA LEU A 67 -33.67 -5.38 15.39
C LEU A 67 -34.23 -3.95 15.50
N ILE A 68 -34.70 -3.58 16.70
CA ILE A 68 -35.29 -2.27 16.99
C ILE A 68 -34.42 -1.59 18.04
N VAL A 69 -33.86 -0.43 17.70
CA VAL A 69 -33.05 0.38 18.61
C VAL A 69 -33.66 1.77 18.73
N GLN A 70 -33.91 2.20 19.97
CA GLN A 70 -34.53 3.49 20.28
C GLN A 70 -33.78 4.17 21.44
N LYS A 71 -33.69 5.50 21.37
CA LYS A 71 -33.15 6.34 22.44
C LYS A 71 -34.06 7.56 22.57
N ASP A 72 -34.34 7.98 23.80
CA ASP A 72 -35.24 9.12 24.03
C ASP A 72 -34.75 10.38 23.32
N GLY A 73 -35.66 11.07 22.64
CA GLY A 73 -35.35 12.25 21.83
C GLY A 73 -34.60 11.94 20.53
N LYS A 74 -34.48 10.68 20.11
CA LYS A 74 -33.80 10.24 18.88
C LYS A 74 -34.71 9.43 17.98
N SER A 75 -34.39 9.40 16.69
CA SER A 75 -35.10 8.58 15.70
C SER A 75 -34.96 7.08 16.01
N SER A 76 -36.04 6.32 15.86
CA SER A 76 -35.99 4.85 15.99
C SER A 76 -35.27 4.23 14.78
N HIS A 77 -34.41 3.23 15.04
CA HIS A 77 -33.81 2.42 13.99
C HIS A 77 -34.52 1.06 13.95
N LYS A 78 -35.19 0.76 12.82
CA LYS A 78 -35.72 -0.56 12.50
C LYS A 78 -34.78 -1.20 11.48
N ILE A 79 -34.07 -2.24 11.90
CA ILE A 79 -32.87 -2.76 11.24
C ILE A 79 -33.12 -4.20 10.84
N LYS A 80 -33.12 -4.51 9.55
CA LYS A 80 -33.22 -5.89 9.07
C LYS A 80 -31.95 -6.67 9.45
N VAL A 81 -32.12 -7.86 10.02
CA VAL A 81 -31.00 -8.76 10.32
C VAL A 81 -30.87 -9.80 9.21
N PHE A 82 -29.65 -9.95 8.71
CA PHE A 82 -29.21 -11.00 7.80
C PHE A 82 -28.14 -11.85 8.50
N ASN A 83 -28.02 -13.12 8.11
CA ASN A 83 -27.04 -14.07 8.66
C ASN A 83 -26.34 -14.83 7.53
N SER A 84 -25.70 -14.11 6.62
CA SER A 84 -24.97 -14.70 5.50
C SER A 84 -23.46 -14.59 5.69
N GLU A 85 -22.74 -15.67 5.41
CA GLU A 85 -21.28 -15.67 5.32
C GLU A 85 -20.79 -15.10 3.98
N ASP A 86 -21.61 -15.18 2.93
CA ASP A 86 -21.27 -14.67 1.61
C ASP A 86 -21.73 -13.20 1.48
N PRO A 87 -20.81 -12.22 1.40
CA PRO A 87 -21.15 -10.81 1.28
C PRO A 87 -21.97 -10.47 0.02
N ALA A 88 -21.92 -11.30 -1.03
CA ALA A 88 -22.70 -11.13 -2.26
C ALA A 88 -24.17 -11.58 -2.11
N ALA A 89 -24.44 -12.52 -1.20
CA ALA A 89 -25.79 -13.03 -0.96
C ALA A 89 -26.64 -12.12 -0.05
N ILE A 90 -26.03 -11.10 0.56
CA ILE A 90 -26.74 -10.18 1.46
C ILE A 90 -27.60 -9.21 0.63
N ALA A 91 -28.92 -9.30 0.76
CA ALA A 91 -29.87 -8.55 -0.06
C ALA A 91 -30.07 -7.08 0.38
N TRP A 92 -28.98 -6.30 0.44
CA TRP A 92 -28.96 -4.88 0.83
C TRP A 92 -29.99 -4.01 0.10
N GLY A 93 -30.19 -4.23 -1.19
CA GLY A 93 -31.11 -3.48 -2.04
C GLY A 93 -32.57 -3.57 -1.60
N THR A 94 -32.98 -4.70 -1.00
CA THR A 94 -34.36 -4.92 -0.54
C THR A 94 -34.77 -3.98 0.59
N VAL A 95 -33.79 -3.55 1.39
CA VAL A 95 -33.95 -2.65 2.53
C VAL A 95 -33.35 -1.27 2.27
N LYS A 96 -32.93 -1.01 1.03
CA LYS A 96 -32.32 0.25 0.58
C LYS A 96 -31.10 0.65 1.41
N ALA A 97 -30.28 -0.32 1.83
CA ALA A 97 -28.97 -0.07 2.43
C ALA A 97 -27.99 0.34 1.30
N GLU A 98 -27.79 1.65 1.13
CA GLU A 98 -26.99 2.19 0.02
C GLU A 98 -25.49 2.23 0.35
N TYR A 99 -25.16 2.42 1.62
CA TYR A 99 -23.80 2.47 2.14
C TYR A 99 -23.58 1.27 3.05
N VAL A 100 -22.55 0.48 2.81
CA VAL A 100 -22.21 -0.66 3.66
C VAL A 100 -20.94 -0.35 4.44
N VAL A 101 -20.98 -0.53 5.75
CA VAL A 101 -19.80 -0.57 6.60
C VAL A 101 -19.31 -2.01 6.64
N GLU A 102 -18.16 -2.26 6.04
CA GLU A 102 -17.49 -3.55 6.10
C GLU A 102 -16.59 -3.58 7.33
N SER A 103 -17.05 -4.26 8.38
CA SER A 103 -16.42 -4.30 9.71
C SER A 103 -16.20 -5.72 10.26
N THR A 104 -16.15 -6.71 9.38
CA THR A 104 -15.77 -8.09 9.71
C THR A 104 -14.27 -8.21 9.94
N GLY A 105 -13.48 -7.40 9.23
CA GLY A 105 -12.02 -7.50 9.19
C GLY A 105 -11.49 -8.55 8.21
N GLU A 106 -12.36 -9.22 7.45
CA GLU A 106 -12.00 -10.26 6.49
C GLU A 106 -12.00 -9.74 5.03
N PHE A 107 -12.91 -8.82 4.67
CA PHE A 107 -13.05 -8.30 3.31
C PHE A 107 -12.47 -6.90 3.17
N THR A 108 -11.13 -6.79 3.09
CA THR A 108 -10.43 -5.50 3.18
C THR A 108 -9.82 -5.01 1.87
N THR A 109 -10.01 -5.75 0.77
CA THR A 109 -9.62 -5.31 -0.58
C THR A 109 -10.81 -4.79 -1.39
N ILE A 110 -10.56 -4.05 -2.48
CA ILE A 110 -11.59 -3.62 -3.43
C ILE A 110 -12.36 -4.84 -3.96
N GLU A 111 -11.65 -5.89 -4.36
CA GLU A 111 -12.26 -7.09 -4.94
C GLU A 111 -13.22 -7.76 -3.95
N GLU A 112 -12.77 -8.02 -2.72
CA GLU A 112 -13.57 -8.68 -1.69
C GLU A 112 -14.79 -7.84 -1.28
N ALA A 113 -14.56 -6.55 -1.00
CA ALA A 113 -15.63 -5.63 -0.60
C ALA A 113 -16.65 -5.38 -1.73
N SER A 114 -16.26 -5.57 -2.99
CA SER A 114 -17.16 -5.40 -4.15
C SER A 114 -18.32 -6.38 -4.16
N ALA A 115 -18.19 -7.51 -3.46
CA ALA A 115 -19.25 -8.50 -3.31
C ALA A 115 -20.56 -7.87 -2.80
N HIS A 116 -20.49 -6.91 -1.87
CA HIS A 116 -21.67 -6.20 -1.36
C HIS A 116 -22.46 -5.43 -2.42
N MET A 117 -21.80 -5.02 -3.51
CA MET A 117 -22.48 -4.32 -4.61
C MET A 117 -23.45 -5.23 -5.36
N GLN A 118 -23.16 -6.54 -5.41
CA GLN A 118 -24.08 -7.54 -5.98
C GLN A 118 -25.37 -7.64 -5.18
N GLY A 119 -25.28 -7.47 -3.86
CA GLY A 119 -26.41 -7.37 -2.94
C GLY A 119 -27.24 -6.09 -3.05
N GLY A 120 -26.79 -5.11 -3.85
CA GLY A 120 -27.49 -3.84 -4.09
C GLY A 120 -26.94 -2.65 -3.30
N ALA A 121 -25.80 -2.79 -2.62
CA ALA A 121 -25.08 -1.66 -2.05
C ALA A 121 -24.52 -0.74 -3.16
N LYS A 122 -24.40 0.55 -2.89
CA LYS A 122 -23.86 1.55 -3.84
C LYS A 122 -22.44 1.98 -3.52
N LYS A 123 -22.12 2.04 -2.22
CA LYS A 123 -20.82 2.41 -1.69
C LYS A 123 -20.46 1.49 -0.53
N VAL A 124 -19.17 1.15 -0.38
CA VAL A 124 -18.65 0.33 0.71
C VAL A 124 -17.54 1.10 1.43
N ILE A 125 -17.59 1.10 2.76
CA ILE A 125 -16.62 1.74 3.64
C ILE A 125 -15.98 0.64 4.47
N ILE A 126 -14.74 0.31 4.15
CA ILE A 126 -13.92 -0.67 4.87
C ILE A 126 -13.47 -0.02 6.18
N SER A 127 -13.75 -0.70 7.31
CA SER A 127 -13.44 -0.21 8.66
C SER A 127 -12.06 -0.67 9.15
N ALA A 128 -11.11 -0.77 8.24
CA ALA A 128 -9.73 -1.17 8.44
C ALA A 128 -8.85 -0.61 7.30
N PRO A 129 -7.52 -0.55 7.43
CA PRO A 129 -6.64 -0.29 6.29
C PRO A 129 -6.92 -1.26 5.15
N SER A 130 -6.80 -0.76 3.93
CA SER A 130 -6.95 -1.55 2.71
C SER A 130 -5.64 -1.51 1.94
N ALA A 131 -5.30 -2.61 1.28
CA ALA A 131 -4.11 -2.69 0.44
C ALA A 131 -4.28 -1.95 -0.90
N ASP A 132 -5.52 -1.77 -1.36
CA ASP A 132 -5.82 -1.27 -2.70
C ASP A 132 -6.95 -0.22 -2.74
N ALA A 133 -7.80 -0.13 -1.70
CA ALA A 133 -8.85 0.88 -1.63
C ALA A 133 -8.33 2.23 -1.10
N PRO A 134 -8.73 3.37 -1.70
CA PRO A 134 -8.28 4.68 -1.25
C PRO A 134 -8.72 4.96 0.18
N MET A 135 -7.77 5.46 0.99
CA MET A 135 -7.94 5.70 2.41
C MET A 135 -8.27 7.17 2.71
N TYR A 136 -9.31 7.38 3.51
CA TYR A 136 -9.78 8.71 3.91
C TYR A 136 -9.80 8.88 5.43
N VAL A 137 -9.27 10.02 5.88
CA VAL A 137 -9.36 10.50 7.26
C VAL A 137 -10.11 11.83 7.27
N VAL A 138 -11.23 11.83 7.99
CA VAL A 138 -12.07 13.03 8.18
C VAL A 138 -11.26 14.13 8.88
N GLY A 139 -11.32 15.35 8.35
CA GLY A 139 -10.53 16.49 8.80
C GLY A 139 -9.11 16.58 8.20
N VAL A 140 -8.70 15.60 7.38
CA VAL A 140 -7.36 15.57 6.76
C VAL A 140 -7.43 15.57 5.23
N ASN A 141 -7.94 14.49 4.62
CA ASN A 141 -8.01 14.34 3.16
C ASN A 141 -9.40 13.97 2.62
N HIS A 142 -10.40 13.79 3.49
CA HIS A 142 -11.77 13.41 3.09
C HIS A 142 -12.40 14.30 1.98
N GLU A 143 -12.02 15.56 1.89
CA GLU A 143 -12.49 16.48 0.84
C GLU A 143 -11.99 16.13 -0.57
N LYS A 144 -10.95 15.29 -0.67
CA LYS A 144 -10.41 14.79 -1.94
C LYS A 144 -11.20 13.60 -2.50
N TYR A 145 -12.20 13.11 -1.77
CA TYR A 145 -13.01 11.97 -2.16
C TYR A 145 -13.66 12.18 -3.53
N ASP A 146 -13.41 11.25 -4.46
CA ASP A 146 -14.01 11.27 -5.79
C ASP A 146 -15.27 10.40 -5.81
N SER A 147 -16.42 11.05 -5.59
CA SER A 147 -17.71 10.36 -5.61
C SER A 147 -18.07 9.66 -6.93
N SER A 148 -17.44 10.06 -8.04
CA SER A 148 -17.75 9.54 -9.38
C SER A 148 -17.09 8.18 -9.64
N ASN A 149 -15.88 7.96 -9.13
CA ASN A 149 -15.10 6.75 -9.41
C ASN A 149 -14.88 5.87 -8.16
N GLU A 150 -14.92 6.44 -6.96
CA GLU A 150 -14.58 5.71 -5.74
C GLU A 150 -15.83 5.13 -5.07
N HIS A 151 -16.10 3.86 -5.38
CA HIS A 151 -17.23 3.12 -4.82
C HIS A 151 -16.90 2.36 -3.54
N ILE A 152 -15.65 1.95 -3.40
CA ILE A 152 -15.14 1.20 -2.27
C ILE A 152 -13.96 1.97 -1.74
N ILE A 153 -14.02 2.34 -0.47
CA ILE A 153 -13.01 3.16 0.19
C ILE A 153 -12.73 2.60 1.58
N SER A 154 -11.62 3.02 2.17
CA SER A 154 -11.27 2.69 3.54
C SER A 154 -11.28 3.93 4.44
N ASN A 155 -11.73 3.77 5.68
CA ASN A 155 -11.59 4.79 6.73
C ASN A 155 -10.24 4.68 7.48
N ALA A 156 -9.24 4.03 6.89
CA ALA A 156 -7.95 3.68 7.48
C ALA A 156 -8.10 2.92 8.83
N CYS A 157 -7.13 3.02 9.74
CA CYS A 157 -7.25 2.48 11.10
C CYS A 157 -7.42 3.59 12.16
N SER A 158 -7.74 3.18 13.40
CA SER A 158 -7.87 4.07 14.57
C SER A 158 -6.59 4.86 14.83
N THR A 159 -5.42 4.21 14.81
CA THR A 159 -4.13 4.87 15.03
C THR A 159 -3.82 5.90 13.94
N THR A 160 -4.13 5.62 12.67
CA THR A 160 -3.97 6.59 11.57
C THR A 160 -4.93 7.78 11.73
N ASN A 161 -6.18 7.54 12.16
CA ASN A 161 -7.12 8.61 12.48
C ASN A 161 -6.65 9.48 13.65
N CYS A 162 -5.90 8.93 14.61
CA CYS A 162 -5.27 9.71 15.69
C CYS A 162 -4.05 10.49 15.20
N LEU A 163 -3.15 9.83 14.45
CA LEU A 163 -1.87 10.39 14.05
C LEU A 163 -2.01 11.45 12.95
N ALA A 164 -2.82 11.21 11.92
CA ALA A 164 -2.87 12.07 10.74
C ALA A 164 -3.31 13.51 11.02
N PRO A 165 -4.34 13.80 11.86
CA PRO A 165 -4.70 15.17 12.21
C PRO A 165 -3.56 15.92 12.92
N LEU A 166 -2.90 15.26 13.88
CA LEU A 166 -1.77 15.85 14.60
C LEU A 166 -0.59 16.10 13.64
N ALA A 167 -0.19 15.08 12.88
CA ALA A 167 0.89 15.18 11.90
C ALA A 167 0.63 16.28 10.87
N LYS A 168 -0.62 16.43 10.40
CA LYS A 168 -1.01 17.53 9.50
C LYS A 168 -0.76 18.88 10.14
N VAL A 169 -1.22 19.11 11.37
CA VAL A 169 -1.03 20.41 12.04
C VAL A 169 0.45 20.73 12.23
N ILE A 170 1.24 19.75 12.65
CA ILE A 170 2.68 19.92 12.86
C ILE A 170 3.40 20.19 11.54
N ASN A 171 3.12 19.40 10.50
CA ASN A 171 3.75 19.57 9.19
C ASN A 171 3.37 20.90 8.53
N ASP A 172 2.09 21.28 8.54
CA ASP A 172 1.62 22.53 7.91
C ASP A 172 2.27 23.77 8.54
N ASN A 173 2.66 23.73 9.82
CA ASN A 173 3.21 24.90 10.52
C ASN A 173 4.74 24.86 10.64
N PHE A 174 5.33 23.69 10.89
CA PHE A 174 6.74 23.56 11.25
C PHE A 174 7.55 22.69 10.28
N GLY A 175 6.89 21.94 9.40
CA GLY A 175 7.53 20.95 8.52
C GLY A 175 8.05 19.75 9.31
N ILE A 176 7.68 18.54 8.90
CA ILE A 176 8.27 17.31 9.45
C ILE A 176 9.36 16.84 8.48
N ILE A 177 10.58 16.68 9.00
CA ILE A 177 11.70 16.09 8.26
C ILE A 177 11.58 14.57 8.30
N GLU A 178 11.47 14.02 9.50
CA GLU A 178 11.33 12.58 9.76
C GLU A 178 10.69 12.36 11.14
N GLY A 179 10.08 11.19 11.33
CA GLY A 179 9.48 10.84 12.60
C GLY A 179 9.26 9.34 12.78
N ALA A 180 9.29 8.93 14.05
CA ALA A 180 8.96 7.58 14.47
C ALA A 180 7.79 7.65 15.45
N MET A 181 6.79 6.82 15.22
CA MET A 181 5.61 6.70 16.05
C MET A 181 5.64 5.40 16.84
N THR A 182 5.30 5.48 18.13
CA THR A 182 4.90 4.32 18.91
C THR A 182 3.46 4.51 19.33
N THR A 183 2.60 3.51 19.13
CA THR A 183 1.29 3.51 19.80
C THR A 183 1.24 2.49 20.91
N VAL A 184 0.91 2.94 22.12
CA VAL A 184 0.55 2.06 23.23
C VAL A 184 -0.94 1.81 23.10
N HIS A 185 -1.28 0.62 22.63
CA HIS A 185 -2.61 0.32 22.12
C HIS A 185 -3.32 -0.71 23.01
N ALA A 186 -4.60 -0.47 23.27
CA ALA A 186 -5.47 -1.41 23.97
C ALA A 186 -5.55 -2.78 23.29
N VAL A 187 -6.03 -3.77 24.06
CA VAL A 187 -6.34 -5.12 23.56
C VAL A 187 -7.45 -5.04 22.51
N THR A 188 -7.38 -5.88 21.48
CA THR A 188 -8.43 -6.02 20.46
C THR A 188 -8.92 -7.47 20.37
N ALA A 189 -9.98 -7.71 19.62
CA ALA A 189 -10.57 -9.04 19.44
C ALA A 189 -9.63 -10.08 18.80
N THR A 190 -8.52 -9.65 18.18
CA THR A 190 -7.56 -10.56 17.54
C THR A 190 -6.60 -11.24 18.52
N GLN A 191 -6.39 -10.66 19.71
CA GLN A 191 -5.52 -11.23 20.75
C GLN A 191 -6.23 -12.32 21.57
N LYS A 192 -5.45 -13.17 22.25
CA LYS A 192 -5.95 -14.31 23.03
C LYS A 192 -6.05 -13.98 24.52
N THR A 193 -7.00 -14.62 25.21
CA THR A 193 -7.15 -14.50 26.66
C THR A 193 -6.02 -15.19 27.43
N VAL A 194 -5.51 -16.30 26.89
CA VAL A 194 -4.38 -17.10 27.38
C VAL A 194 -3.48 -17.47 26.20
N ASP A 195 -2.27 -17.96 26.49
CA ASP A 195 -1.33 -18.40 25.46
C ASP A 195 -1.97 -19.46 24.54
N GLY A 196 -1.99 -19.20 23.23
CA GLY A 196 -2.62 -20.04 22.23
C GLY A 196 -2.20 -19.71 20.80
N PRO A 197 -2.62 -20.49 19.81
CA PRO A 197 -2.20 -20.31 18.42
C PRO A 197 -2.75 -18.98 17.85
N PRO A 198 -1.89 -18.08 17.34
CA PRO A 198 -2.33 -16.93 16.56
C PRO A 198 -2.63 -17.33 15.10
N ARG A 199 -3.30 -16.45 14.35
CA ARG A 199 -3.48 -16.62 12.90
C ARG A 199 -2.16 -16.43 12.14
N GLU A 200 -1.40 -15.38 12.47
CA GLU A 200 -0.19 -15.00 11.70
C GLU A 200 0.98 -14.58 12.61
N MET A 201 0.75 -13.61 13.51
CA MET A 201 1.82 -13.06 14.36
C MET A 201 1.96 -13.82 15.68
N TRP A 202 3.10 -14.51 15.89
CA TRP A 202 3.37 -15.32 17.08
C TRP A 202 3.12 -14.60 18.41
N ARG A 203 3.52 -13.32 18.47
CA ARG A 203 3.36 -12.50 19.68
C ARG A 203 1.90 -12.30 20.08
N TYR A 204 0.96 -12.31 19.13
CA TYR A 204 -0.47 -12.12 19.39
C TYR A 204 -1.12 -13.37 19.99
N GLY A 205 -0.43 -14.51 19.93
CA GLY A 205 -0.85 -15.73 20.59
C GLY A 205 -0.66 -15.70 22.10
N ARG A 206 0.10 -14.73 22.64
CA ARG A 206 0.34 -14.61 24.08
C ARG A 206 -0.85 -13.97 24.78
N GLY A 207 -1.10 -14.35 26.04
CA GLY A 207 -2.21 -13.85 26.84
C GLY A 207 -2.23 -12.33 26.95
N ALA A 208 -3.31 -11.70 26.48
CA ALA A 208 -3.44 -10.25 26.33
C ALA A 208 -3.58 -9.53 27.68
N GLY A 209 -4.09 -10.21 28.71
CA GLY A 209 -4.27 -9.64 30.05
C GLY A 209 -2.98 -9.58 30.87
N GLN A 210 -1.90 -10.21 30.39
CA GLN A 210 -0.67 -10.43 31.17
C GLN A 210 0.57 -9.79 30.54
N ASN A 211 0.52 -9.38 29.26
CA ASN A 211 1.70 -9.01 28.50
C ASN A 211 1.63 -7.59 27.94
N ILE A 212 2.81 -6.98 27.81
CA ILE A 212 3.07 -5.90 26.85
C ILE A 212 3.58 -6.58 25.57
N ILE A 213 2.83 -6.48 24.48
CA ILE A 213 3.05 -7.26 23.26
C ILE A 213 3.51 -6.32 22.14
N PRO A 214 4.79 -6.35 21.72
CA PRO A 214 5.23 -5.54 20.60
C PRO A 214 4.61 -6.04 19.28
N ALA A 215 4.18 -5.10 18.44
CA ALA A 215 3.40 -5.32 17.23
C ALA A 215 3.90 -4.41 16.11
N SER A 216 3.96 -4.92 14.88
CA SER A 216 4.13 -4.06 13.71
C SER A 216 2.80 -3.35 13.40
N THR A 217 2.90 -2.16 12.81
CA THR A 217 1.73 -1.42 12.33
C THR A 217 2.12 -0.60 11.11
N GLU A 218 1.23 -0.58 10.12
CA GLU A 218 1.39 0.27 8.94
C GLU A 218 0.73 1.64 9.12
N ALA A 219 0.18 1.93 10.31
CA ALA A 219 -0.57 3.14 10.56
C ALA A 219 0.22 4.43 10.29
N ALA A 220 1.52 4.44 10.60
CA ALA A 220 2.42 5.56 10.32
C ALA A 220 2.70 5.71 8.82
N LYS A 221 2.90 4.59 8.13
CA LYS A 221 3.14 4.54 6.69
C LYS A 221 1.92 5.05 5.91
N ALA A 222 0.71 4.64 6.33
CA ALA A 222 -0.55 5.11 5.76
C ALA A 222 -0.75 6.64 5.88
N VAL A 223 -0.12 7.31 6.85
CA VAL A 223 -0.13 8.78 6.91
C VAL A 223 0.56 9.40 5.70
N GLY A 224 1.56 8.72 5.12
CA GLY A 224 2.21 9.15 3.88
C GLY A 224 1.29 9.12 2.67
N GLU A 225 0.34 8.19 2.62
CA GLU A 225 -0.68 8.12 1.56
C GLU A 225 -1.77 9.18 1.76
N ILE A 226 -2.19 9.39 3.00
CA ILE A 226 -3.21 10.40 3.37
C ILE A 226 -2.67 11.83 3.22
N ILE A 227 -1.40 12.02 3.56
CA ILE A 227 -0.68 13.30 3.49
C ILE A 227 0.58 13.09 2.65
N PRO A 228 0.50 13.22 1.30
CA PRO A 228 1.61 12.93 0.39
C PRO A 228 2.95 13.62 0.73
N ALA A 229 2.90 14.82 1.31
CA ALA A 229 4.09 15.55 1.77
C ALA A 229 4.87 14.86 2.92
N LEU A 230 4.27 13.85 3.55
CA LEU A 230 4.84 13.01 4.60
C LEU A 230 5.19 11.60 4.12
N ASN A 231 5.01 11.30 2.83
CA ASN A 231 5.37 9.99 2.29
C ASN A 231 6.86 9.69 2.50
N GLY A 232 7.16 8.51 3.04
CA GLY A 232 8.52 8.10 3.40
C GLY A 232 9.13 8.80 4.63
N LYS A 233 8.42 9.73 5.29
CA LYS A 233 8.94 10.48 6.44
C LYS A 233 8.52 9.93 7.80
N LEU A 234 7.46 9.13 7.85
CA LEU A 234 6.92 8.57 9.08
C LEU A 234 6.92 7.05 9.04
N THR A 235 7.40 6.45 10.12
CA THR A 235 7.31 5.01 10.39
C THR A 235 6.89 4.78 11.84
N GLY A 236 6.60 3.55 12.23
CA GLY A 236 6.25 3.29 13.62
C GLY A 236 6.02 1.83 13.98
N MET A 237 5.74 1.63 15.26
CA MET A 237 5.36 0.34 15.83
C MET A 237 4.27 0.51 16.88
N ALA A 238 3.79 -0.61 17.43
CA ALA A 238 2.82 -0.62 18.49
C ALA A 238 3.26 -1.52 19.65
N PHE A 239 2.80 -1.21 20.85
CA PHE A 239 2.79 -2.13 22.00
C PHE A 239 1.34 -2.35 22.40
N ARG A 240 0.86 -3.58 22.32
CA ARG A 240 -0.46 -3.93 22.89
C ARG A 240 -0.31 -4.08 24.40
N VAL A 241 -1.16 -3.41 25.17
CA VAL A 241 -1.12 -3.44 26.63
C VAL A 241 -2.45 -3.92 27.23
N PRO A 242 -2.48 -4.41 28.49
CA PRO A 242 -3.67 -4.93 29.15
C PRO A 242 -4.73 -3.89 29.54
N THR A 243 -5.08 -3.00 28.62
CA THR A 243 -6.23 -2.09 28.74
C THR A 243 -7.35 -2.54 27.79
N PRO A 244 -8.62 -2.48 28.21
CA PRO A 244 -9.74 -2.98 27.40
C PRO A 244 -10.05 -2.07 26.20
N ASP A 245 -9.72 -0.78 26.32
CA ASP A 245 -9.90 0.24 25.30
C ASP A 245 -9.05 1.48 25.64
N VAL A 246 -9.10 2.48 24.76
CA VAL A 246 -8.29 3.69 24.73
C VAL A 246 -6.82 3.39 24.52
N SER A 247 -6.26 4.11 23.55
CA SER A 247 -4.89 3.99 23.11
C SER A 247 -4.24 5.37 23.06
N VAL A 248 -2.91 5.39 22.97
CA VAL A 248 -2.14 6.64 22.89
C VAL A 248 -1.09 6.52 21.80
N VAL A 249 -0.92 7.61 21.04
CA VAL A 249 0.15 7.82 20.08
C VAL A 249 1.24 8.66 20.74
N ASP A 250 2.47 8.16 20.68
CA ASP A 250 3.71 8.89 20.90
C ASP A 250 4.36 9.13 19.53
N LEU A 251 4.39 10.40 19.10
CA LEU A 251 5.03 10.83 17.87
C LEU A 251 6.33 11.57 18.20
N THR A 252 7.47 10.96 17.89
CA THR A 252 8.78 11.60 18.02
C THR A 252 9.24 12.08 16.66
N VAL A 253 9.39 13.39 16.47
CA VAL A 253 9.65 14.02 15.17
C VAL A 253 10.79 15.02 15.21
N ARG A 254 11.51 15.11 14.10
CA ARG A 254 12.42 16.20 13.78
C ARG A 254 11.71 17.24 12.91
N LEU A 255 11.66 18.47 13.39
CA LEU A 255 11.02 19.61 12.73
C LEU A 255 12.02 20.36 11.83
N GLU A 256 11.53 20.86 10.70
CA GLU A 256 12.31 21.72 9.80
C GLU A 256 12.48 23.12 10.40
N LYS A 257 11.37 23.75 10.79
CA LYS A 257 11.37 25.04 11.46
C LYS A 257 11.46 24.83 12.98
N PRO A 258 12.42 25.47 13.67
CA PRO A 258 12.51 25.38 15.12
C PRO A 258 11.25 25.96 15.78
N ALA A 259 10.77 25.33 16.84
CA ALA A 259 9.57 25.74 17.56
C ALA A 259 9.74 25.57 19.07
N SER A 260 9.14 26.49 19.85
CA SER A 260 8.96 26.27 21.28
C SER A 260 7.77 25.33 21.54
N MET A 261 7.72 24.76 22.73
CA MET A 261 6.61 23.88 23.11
C MET A 261 5.29 24.67 23.19
N ASP A 262 5.35 25.95 23.54
CA ASP A 262 4.18 26.84 23.58
C ASP A 262 3.66 27.19 22.17
N ASP A 263 4.57 27.37 21.20
CA ASP A 263 4.17 27.56 19.79
C ASP A 263 3.43 26.35 19.24
N ILE A 264 3.95 25.15 19.49
CA ILE A 264 3.32 23.90 19.07
C ILE A 264 1.93 23.77 19.73
N LYS A 265 1.83 23.95 21.05
CA LYS A 265 0.57 23.91 21.80
C LYS A 265 -0.45 24.89 21.21
N LYS A 266 -0.03 26.13 20.92
CA LYS A 266 -0.88 27.17 20.35
C LYS A 266 -1.43 26.76 18.97
N LYS A 267 -0.60 26.18 18.10
CA LYS A 267 -1.03 25.72 16.77
C LYS A 267 -1.98 24.53 16.83
N VAL A 268 -1.71 23.58 17.73
CA VAL A 268 -2.60 22.43 17.94
C VAL A 268 -3.94 22.86 18.53
N ARG A 269 -3.94 23.70 19.57
CA ARG A 269 -5.16 24.27 20.15
C ARG A 269 -5.99 25.04 19.12
N ALA A 270 -5.35 25.90 18.32
CA ALA A 270 -6.04 26.65 17.26
C ALA A 270 -6.67 25.72 16.19
N ALA A 271 -6.02 24.62 15.84
CA ALA A 271 -6.59 23.63 14.93
C ALA A 271 -7.78 22.89 15.57
N ALA A 272 -7.64 22.48 16.84
CA ALA A 272 -8.67 21.79 17.61
C ALA A 272 -9.93 22.64 17.83
N GLU A 273 -9.78 23.94 18.09
CA GLU A 273 -10.89 24.87 18.31
C GLU A 273 -11.47 25.41 16.98
N GLY A 274 -10.72 25.29 15.88
CA GLY A 274 -11.08 25.78 14.55
C GLY A 274 -11.38 24.68 13.54
N ARG A 275 -10.50 24.53 12.54
CA ARG A 275 -10.73 23.70 11.34
C ARG A 275 -10.88 22.19 11.61
N MET A 276 -10.39 21.69 12.74
CA MET A 276 -10.46 20.27 13.13
C MET A 276 -11.38 20.03 14.34
N LYS A 277 -12.27 20.98 14.67
CA LYS A 277 -13.20 20.84 15.79
C LYS A 277 -14.07 19.60 15.67
N GLY A 278 -14.08 18.79 16.74
CA GLY A 278 -14.78 17.50 16.78
C GLY A 278 -13.98 16.33 16.19
N ILE A 279 -12.77 16.60 15.66
CA ILE A 279 -11.82 15.59 15.17
C ILE A 279 -10.56 15.57 16.06
N LEU A 280 -9.94 16.73 16.24
CA LEU A 280 -8.79 16.96 17.11
C LEU A 280 -9.24 17.74 18.34
N ALA A 281 -8.94 17.24 19.53
CA ALA A 281 -9.12 17.92 20.79
C ALA A 281 -7.77 18.26 21.43
N TYR A 282 -7.81 19.09 22.47
CA TYR A 282 -6.65 19.59 23.19
C TYR A 282 -6.94 19.58 24.68
N THR A 283 -6.00 19.09 25.50
CA THR A 283 -6.10 19.14 26.96
C THR A 283 -4.76 19.51 27.62
N GLU A 284 -4.85 20.18 28.76
CA GLU A 284 -3.76 20.45 29.71
C GLU A 284 -3.99 19.76 31.07
N ASP A 285 -5.12 19.06 31.21
CA ASP A 285 -5.48 18.35 32.42
C ASP A 285 -4.57 17.13 32.63
N GLN A 286 -4.41 16.70 33.89
CA GLN A 286 -3.65 15.51 34.24
C GLN A 286 -4.49 14.24 34.04
N VAL A 287 -4.66 13.88 32.77
CA VAL A 287 -5.53 12.80 32.28
C VAL A 287 -4.83 11.44 32.20
N VAL A 288 -5.61 10.38 32.19
CA VAL A 288 -5.19 8.99 31.92
C VAL A 288 -6.15 8.33 30.93
N SER A 289 -5.83 7.10 30.49
CA SER A 289 -6.58 6.42 29.42
C SER A 289 -8.10 6.34 29.66
N THR A 290 -8.55 6.05 30.88
CA THR A 290 -9.98 5.87 31.18
C THR A 290 -10.80 7.14 31.03
N ASP A 291 -10.17 8.31 31.07
CA ASP A 291 -10.85 9.60 30.94
C ASP A 291 -11.37 9.83 29.51
N PHE A 292 -10.88 9.05 28.54
CA PHE A 292 -11.27 9.14 27.13
C PHE A 292 -12.19 8.02 26.67
N VAL A 293 -12.65 7.14 27.57
CA VAL A 293 -13.60 6.09 27.19
C VAL A 293 -14.90 6.71 26.68
N SER A 294 -15.31 6.33 25.49
CA SER A 294 -16.43 6.90 24.74
C SER A 294 -16.23 8.36 24.31
N ASP A 295 -14.99 8.84 24.22
CA ASP A 295 -14.71 10.14 23.60
C ASP A 295 -14.82 10.02 22.07
N PRO A 296 -15.59 10.90 21.39
CA PRO A 296 -15.84 10.79 19.95
C PRO A 296 -14.75 11.41 19.07
N HIS A 297 -13.71 12.04 19.64
CA HIS A 297 -12.61 12.63 18.87
C HIS A 297 -11.69 11.55 18.30
N SER A 298 -11.03 11.87 17.18
CA SER A 298 -10.03 10.96 16.60
C SER A 298 -8.69 11.06 17.32
N SER A 299 -8.38 12.23 17.86
CA SER A 299 -7.07 12.57 18.42
C SER A 299 -7.27 13.60 19.52
N ILE A 300 -6.75 13.37 20.72
CA ILE A 300 -6.80 14.29 21.84
C ILE A 300 -5.37 14.59 22.30
N PHE A 301 -4.87 15.76 21.90
CA PHE A 301 -3.51 16.17 22.21
C PHE A 301 -3.33 16.44 23.71
N ASP A 302 -2.37 15.76 24.31
CA ASP A 302 -2.02 15.88 25.73
C ASP A 302 -0.81 16.81 25.88
N ALA A 303 -1.09 18.07 26.22
CA ALA A 303 -0.04 19.08 26.32
C ALA A 303 0.92 18.86 27.48
N GLY A 304 0.48 18.16 28.55
CA GLY A 304 1.26 17.87 29.73
C GLY A 304 2.22 16.69 29.54
N ALA A 305 1.86 15.75 28.67
CA ALA A 305 2.67 14.57 28.35
C ALA A 305 3.72 14.81 27.23
N CYS A 306 3.63 15.92 26.51
CA CYS A 306 4.59 16.27 25.46
C CYS A 306 5.93 16.78 26.05
N ILE A 307 7.03 16.47 25.36
CA ILE A 307 8.37 16.93 25.77
C ILE A 307 9.21 17.36 24.56
N LEU A 308 9.91 18.49 24.73
CA LEU A 308 10.83 19.06 23.74
C LEU A 308 12.28 18.79 24.19
N LEU A 309 13.08 18.13 23.35
CA LEU A 309 14.51 17.95 23.62
C LEU A 309 15.30 19.21 23.24
N ASN A 310 15.00 19.74 22.06
CA ASN A 310 15.54 20.99 21.52
C ASN A 310 14.52 21.56 20.51
N PRO A 311 14.67 22.80 20.03
CA PRO A 311 13.68 23.44 19.16
C PRO A 311 13.30 22.67 17.89
N ASN A 312 14.11 21.72 17.43
CA ASN A 312 13.84 20.91 16.24
C ASN A 312 13.52 19.44 16.55
N PHE A 313 13.51 19.00 17.80
CA PHE A 313 13.29 17.59 18.14
C PHE A 313 12.31 17.46 19.31
N VAL A 314 11.12 16.93 19.01
CA VAL A 314 9.98 16.92 19.93
C VAL A 314 9.30 15.55 19.97
N LYS A 315 8.77 15.22 21.15
CA LYS A 315 7.87 14.11 21.39
C LYS A 315 6.48 14.64 21.70
N LEU A 316 5.50 14.23 20.90
CA LEU A 316 4.11 14.68 20.97
C LEU A 316 3.19 13.50 21.31
N VAL A 317 2.28 13.70 22.26
CA VAL A 317 1.39 12.67 22.78
C VAL A 317 -0.05 12.99 22.43
N SER A 318 -0.79 12.01 21.92
CA SER A 318 -2.22 12.15 21.64
C SER A 318 -2.99 10.87 21.97
N TRP A 319 -4.06 11.02 22.74
CA TRP A 319 -4.98 9.94 23.11
C TRP A 319 -6.03 9.71 22.03
N TYR A 320 -6.59 8.51 22.01
CA TYR A 320 -7.74 8.19 21.18
C TYR A 320 -8.48 6.97 21.74
N ASP A 321 -9.80 7.06 21.81
CA ASP A 321 -10.64 5.89 21.93
C ASP A 321 -10.62 5.16 20.57
N ASN A 322 -9.93 4.03 20.52
CA ASN A 322 -9.71 3.28 19.28
C ASN A 322 -10.98 2.62 18.73
N GLU A 323 -12.07 2.58 19.50
CA GLU A 323 -13.33 2.00 19.06
C GLU A 323 -14.39 3.08 18.79
N TYR A 324 -14.65 3.94 19.76
CA TYR A 324 -15.71 4.94 19.73
C TYR A 324 -15.35 6.17 18.87
N GLY A 325 -14.13 6.70 19.01
CA GLY A 325 -13.63 7.78 18.16
C GLY A 325 -13.60 7.36 16.69
N TYR A 326 -13.08 6.15 16.42
CA TYR A 326 -13.04 5.57 15.08
C TYR A 326 -14.45 5.32 14.51
N SER A 327 -15.37 4.78 15.31
CA SER A 327 -16.75 4.53 14.87
C SER A 327 -17.50 5.82 14.50
N ASN A 328 -17.23 6.92 15.22
CA ASN A 328 -17.75 8.23 14.85
C ASN A 328 -17.18 8.72 13.51
N ARG A 329 -15.91 8.43 13.21
CA ARG A 329 -15.30 8.76 11.90
C ARG A 329 -15.92 8.00 10.74
N VAL A 330 -16.27 6.73 10.92
CA VAL A 330 -17.02 5.97 9.91
C VAL A 330 -18.36 6.65 9.60
N VAL A 331 -19.10 7.05 10.64
CA VAL A 331 -20.39 7.78 10.48
C VAL A 331 -20.20 9.14 9.81
N ASP A 332 -19.14 9.87 10.18
CA ASP A 332 -18.82 11.18 9.59
C ASP A 332 -18.45 11.06 8.10
N LEU A 333 -17.65 10.05 7.74
CA LEU A 333 -17.23 9.78 6.37
C LEU A 333 -18.43 9.41 5.49
N ILE A 334 -19.33 8.54 5.96
CA ILE A 334 -20.57 8.20 5.24
C ILE A 334 -21.41 9.45 5.01
N LYS A 335 -21.57 10.30 6.03
CA LYS A 335 -22.32 11.56 5.90
C LYS A 335 -21.68 12.46 4.84
N HIS A 336 -20.36 12.61 4.85
CA HIS A 336 -19.63 13.42 3.86
C HIS A 336 -19.89 12.92 2.43
N ILE A 337 -19.68 11.62 2.19
CA ILE A 337 -19.89 10.98 0.88
C ILE A 337 -21.34 11.13 0.42
N HIS A 338 -22.30 11.00 1.33
CA HIS A 338 -23.71 11.15 1.01
C HIS A 338 -24.08 12.56 0.55
N ILE A 339 -23.46 13.58 1.15
CA ILE A 339 -23.64 14.97 0.74
C ILE A 339 -23.00 15.18 -0.63
N ALA A 340 -21.73 14.78 -0.81
CA ALA A 340 -21.01 14.92 -2.08
C ALA A 340 -21.76 14.26 -3.25
N HIS A 341 -22.27 13.04 -3.06
CA HIS A 341 -23.05 12.32 -4.07
C HIS A 341 -24.34 13.05 -4.48
N LYS A 342 -25.00 13.71 -3.52
CA LYS A 342 -26.23 14.48 -3.78
C LYS A 342 -25.96 15.79 -4.49
N GLU A 343 -24.84 16.45 -4.19
CA GLU A 343 -24.44 17.69 -4.87
C GLU A 343 -24.09 17.44 -6.33
N ASN A 344 -23.41 16.35 -6.64
CA ASN A 344 -23.11 15.97 -8.02
C ASN A 344 -24.36 15.58 -8.82
N ARG A 345 -25.37 14.97 -8.18
CA ARG A 345 -26.68 14.72 -8.81
C ARG A 345 -27.49 15.98 -9.11
N LYS A 346 -27.21 17.11 -8.43
CA LYS A 346 -27.89 18.39 -8.64
C LYS A 346 -27.26 19.25 -9.75
N ARG A 347 -26.09 18.87 -10.27
CA ARG A 347 -25.45 19.52 -11.42
C ARG A 347 -25.54 18.64 -12.68
N PRO A 348 -26.73 18.48 -13.31
CA PRO A 348 -26.76 17.96 -14.65
C PRO A 348 -26.31 19.07 -15.60
N TYR A 349 -25.20 18.86 -16.33
CA TYR A 349 -24.64 19.77 -17.34
C TYR A 349 -24.08 21.11 -16.83
N GLN A 350 -22.79 21.11 -16.48
CA GLN A 350 -21.90 22.24 -16.77
C GLN A 350 -20.71 21.67 -17.55
N THR A 351 -20.57 22.09 -18.80
CA THR A 351 -19.47 21.73 -19.70
C THR A 351 -18.13 22.16 -19.13
N ASP A 352 -17.08 21.41 -19.43
CA ASP A 352 -15.68 21.50 -18.95
C ASP A 352 -14.99 22.89 -19.04
N ALA A 353 -15.66 23.93 -19.53
CA ALA A 353 -15.14 25.29 -19.65
C ALA A 353 -15.11 26.06 -18.31
N GLU A 354 -16.00 25.79 -17.36
CA GLU A 354 -16.07 26.56 -16.09
C GLU A 354 -15.12 26.06 -15.00
N SER A 355 -14.59 24.83 -15.13
CA SER A 355 -13.55 24.31 -14.22
C SER A 355 -12.19 24.95 -14.47
N GLN A 356 -11.87 25.26 -15.73
CA GLN A 356 -10.57 25.86 -16.10
C GLN A 356 -10.46 27.34 -15.70
N LEU A 357 -11.59 28.06 -15.66
CA LEU A 357 -11.63 29.48 -15.29
C LEU A 357 -11.52 29.75 -13.78
N ARG A 358 -11.59 28.72 -12.94
CA ARG A 358 -11.56 28.87 -11.47
C ARG A 358 -10.16 28.66 -10.88
N ASP A 359 -9.30 27.93 -11.59
CA ASP A 359 -7.92 27.68 -11.19
C ASP A 359 -6.95 28.77 -11.70
N GLU A 360 -7.35 29.59 -12.68
CA GLU A 360 -6.56 30.73 -13.20
C GLU A 360 -6.74 32.05 -12.42
N LEU A 361 -7.55 32.09 -11.34
CA LEU A 361 -7.86 33.32 -10.60
C LEU A 361 -7.29 33.38 -9.16
N TYR A 362 -6.35 32.50 -8.80
CA TYR A 362 -5.73 32.49 -7.46
C TYR A 362 -4.20 32.50 -7.42
N GLU A 363 -3.52 32.62 -8.54
CA GLU A 363 -2.09 32.92 -8.60
C GLU A 363 -1.85 34.10 -9.55
N ASP A 364 -1.96 35.32 -9.04
CA ASP A 364 -1.05 36.43 -9.41
C ASP A 364 -1.47 37.74 -8.72
N GLN A 365 -0.74 38.09 -7.67
CA GLN A 365 -0.49 39.50 -7.34
C GLN A 365 0.98 39.67 -7.02
N GLN A 366 1.62 40.55 -7.82
CA GLN A 366 2.98 41.10 -7.73
C GLN A 366 4.07 40.14 -8.30
N ILE A 367 4.85 40.47 -9.33
CA ILE A 367 5.63 41.71 -9.57
C ILE A 367 5.89 41.91 -11.09
N ASP A 368 6.06 43.19 -11.41
CA ASP A 368 6.20 43.95 -12.65
C ASP A 368 7.37 43.62 -13.63
N SER A 369 7.06 43.94 -14.90
CA SER A 369 7.89 44.48 -16.00
C SER A 369 8.96 43.67 -16.77
N ASP A 370 8.74 43.68 -18.10
CA ASP A 370 9.73 43.87 -19.18
C ASP A 370 10.68 42.71 -19.56
N ARG A 371 10.39 42.04 -20.71
CA ARG A 371 11.10 42.20 -22.01
C ARG A 371 11.11 40.96 -22.95
N PHE A 372 10.85 41.24 -24.24
CA PHE A 372 11.20 40.51 -25.48
C PHE A 372 10.58 39.10 -25.68
N GLY A 373 9.89 38.74 -26.77
CA GLY A 373 9.91 39.22 -28.16
C GLY A 373 10.68 38.23 -29.06
N ASN A 374 9.98 37.65 -30.06
CA ASN A 374 10.43 36.89 -31.27
C ASN A 374 9.99 35.41 -31.29
N GLU A 375 8.97 35.05 -32.10
CA GLU A 375 8.98 34.71 -33.55
C GLU A 375 9.18 33.20 -33.81
N ILE A 376 8.14 32.51 -34.30
CA ILE A 376 7.98 31.93 -35.66
C ILE A 376 8.71 30.57 -35.86
N ASN A 377 7.99 29.45 -36.09
CA ASN A 377 7.56 28.99 -37.42
C ASN A 377 6.86 27.60 -37.42
N ILE A 378 5.95 27.44 -38.37
CA ILE A 378 5.10 26.27 -38.67
C ILE A 378 5.64 25.56 -39.94
N GLU A 379 5.16 24.33 -40.19
CA GLU A 379 5.21 23.50 -41.42
C GLU A 379 6.22 22.33 -41.36
N ASN A 380 5.87 21.07 -41.66
CA ASN A 380 5.14 20.61 -42.84
C ASN A 380 4.49 19.21 -42.66
N ALA A 381 3.41 18.98 -43.39
CA ALA A 381 2.74 17.70 -43.62
C ALA A 381 2.90 17.28 -45.10
N ARG A 382 2.93 15.96 -45.42
CA ARG A 382 2.26 15.31 -46.59
C ARG A 382 2.62 13.82 -46.79
N ASN A 383 1.57 12.98 -46.82
CA ASN A 383 1.19 11.84 -47.71
C ASN A 383 2.28 10.88 -48.28
N VAL A 384 2.09 9.54 -48.38
CA VAL A 384 1.17 8.80 -49.30
C VAL A 384 0.98 7.31 -48.90
N ARG A 385 -0.24 6.83 -49.22
CA ARG A 385 -0.95 5.52 -49.27
C ARG A 385 -0.26 4.17 -49.66
N ASN A 386 -0.82 3.10 -49.04
CA ASN A 386 -1.42 1.83 -49.55
C ASN A 386 -0.68 0.47 -49.67
N MET A 387 -1.44 -0.57 -49.24
CA MET A 387 -1.36 -2.05 -49.39
C MET A 387 -0.37 -2.78 -48.47
N SER A 388 -0.67 -3.87 -47.77
CA SER A 388 -1.63 -4.98 -47.97
C SER A 388 -2.01 -5.67 -46.64
N GLN A 389 -3.13 -6.40 -46.65
CA GLN A 389 -3.60 -7.27 -45.57
C GLN A 389 -2.61 -8.40 -45.24
N ILE A 390 -2.35 -8.63 -43.95
CA ILE A 390 -1.83 -9.89 -43.38
C ILE A 390 -2.58 -10.10 -42.04
N PRO A 391 -3.06 -11.31 -41.70
CA PRO A 391 -3.90 -11.52 -40.53
C PRO A 391 -3.11 -11.31 -39.23
N SER A 392 -3.77 -10.71 -38.24
CA SER A 392 -3.33 -10.64 -36.84
C SER A 392 -2.85 -12.01 -36.36
N GLN A 393 -1.56 -12.11 -36.01
CA GLN A 393 -1.03 -13.26 -35.27
C GLN A 393 -1.02 -12.95 -33.76
N PRO A 394 -1.35 -13.93 -32.90
CA PRO A 394 -1.27 -13.82 -31.44
C PRO A 394 0.20 -13.75 -30.97
N SER A 395 0.47 -13.01 -29.90
CA SER A 395 1.80 -12.64 -29.41
C SER A 395 2.21 -13.33 -28.10
N ASN A 396 3.40 -13.91 -28.04
CA ASN A 396 3.91 -14.63 -26.85
C ASN A 396 5.01 -13.84 -26.12
N ILE A 397 4.94 -13.73 -24.79
CA ILE A 397 5.93 -13.06 -23.93
C ILE A 397 6.68 -14.08 -23.06
N ASP A 398 8.00 -13.98 -23.00
CA ASP A 398 8.87 -14.74 -22.08
C ASP A 398 9.38 -13.87 -20.93
N GLN A 399 9.57 -14.46 -19.76
CA GLN A 399 10.09 -13.81 -18.58
C GLN A 399 11.14 -14.68 -17.89
N ALA A 400 12.40 -14.27 -17.84
CA ALA A 400 13.39 -14.97 -17.01
C ALA A 400 13.19 -14.63 -15.53
N SER A 401 13.33 -15.64 -14.68
CA SER A 401 13.32 -15.55 -13.22
C SER A 401 14.62 -16.13 -12.67
N GLY A 402 15.47 -15.26 -12.16
CA GLY A 402 16.62 -15.59 -11.34
C GLY A 402 16.19 -15.98 -9.92
N THR A 403 16.91 -16.94 -9.35
CA THR A 403 16.73 -17.40 -7.98
C THR A 403 17.80 -16.75 -7.11
N GLU A 404 17.42 -15.81 -6.25
CA GLU A 404 18.36 -15.01 -5.46
C GLU A 404 18.26 -15.28 -3.98
N VAL A 405 19.35 -15.03 -3.24
CA VAL A 405 19.34 -15.03 -1.78
C VAL A 405 18.35 -13.99 -1.25
N ASP A 406 17.54 -14.38 -0.26
CA ASP A 406 16.65 -13.48 0.46
C ASP A 406 17.42 -12.30 1.08
N TYR A 407 17.01 -11.08 0.75
CA TYR A 407 17.67 -9.83 1.14
C TYR A 407 17.64 -9.56 2.65
N ASP A 408 16.76 -10.25 3.40
CA ASP A 408 16.71 -10.17 4.86
C ASP A 408 17.81 -11.00 5.55
N VAL A 409 18.59 -11.80 4.80
CA VAL A 409 19.65 -12.65 5.33
C VAL A 409 21.02 -11.98 5.22
N LYS A 410 21.69 -11.78 6.36
CA LYS A 410 23.10 -11.32 6.36
C LYS A 410 24.02 -12.41 5.82
N ILE A 411 24.42 -12.26 4.56
CA ILE A 411 25.36 -13.15 3.88
C ILE A 411 26.74 -13.05 4.54
N ARG A 412 27.38 -14.21 4.78
CA ARG A 412 28.74 -14.31 5.33
C ARG A 412 29.72 -14.71 4.24
N VAL A 413 30.94 -14.17 4.30
CA VAL A 413 32.04 -14.60 3.43
C VAL A 413 32.53 -15.98 3.88
N LYS A 414 32.82 -16.87 2.93
CA LYS A 414 33.40 -18.18 3.25
C LYS A 414 34.77 -18.01 3.93
N PRO A 415 35.17 -18.93 4.84
CA PRO A 415 36.48 -18.84 5.51
C PRO A 415 37.68 -18.80 4.56
N ASP A 416 37.57 -19.44 3.40
CA ASP A 416 38.59 -19.49 2.33
C ASP A 416 38.55 -18.27 1.39
N ARG A 417 37.64 -17.32 1.61
CA ARG A 417 37.39 -16.14 0.78
C ARG A 417 37.03 -16.44 -0.69
N SER A 418 36.71 -17.68 -1.03
CA SER A 418 36.37 -18.08 -2.41
C SER A 418 34.97 -17.64 -2.84
N GLY A 419 34.18 -17.09 -1.91
CA GLY A 419 32.78 -16.73 -2.17
C GLY A 419 32.02 -16.42 -0.89
N VAL A 420 30.69 -16.54 -0.98
CA VAL A 420 29.76 -16.35 0.13
C VAL A 420 29.12 -17.67 0.57
N VAL A 421 28.68 -17.75 1.82
CA VAL A 421 27.97 -18.91 2.39
C VAL A 421 26.52 -18.87 1.95
N THR A 422 26.11 -19.85 1.13
CA THR A 422 24.75 -20.02 0.60
C THR A 422 24.00 -21.19 1.25
N GLU A 423 24.67 -22.01 2.04
CA GLU A 423 24.05 -23.12 2.78
C GLU A 423 23.05 -22.61 3.82
N GLY A 424 21.81 -23.12 3.77
CA GLY A 424 20.74 -22.76 4.71
C GLY A 424 20.13 -21.38 4.48
N VAL A 425 20.51 -20.69 3.40
CA VAL A 425 19.93 -19.40 3.01
C VAL A 425 18.66 -19.65 2.19
N GLN A 426 17.60 -18.90 2.51
CA GLN A 426 16.34 -18.95 1.75
C GLN A 426 16.55 -18.23 0.42
N HIS A 427 16.10 -18.82 -0.68
CA HIS A 427 16.11 -18.17 -1.99
C HIS A 427 14.70 -17.67 -2.34
N SER A 428 14.62 -16.56 -3.06
CA SER A 428 13.36 -16.00 -3.54
C SER A 428 13.53 -15.47 -4.96
N MET A 429 12.40 -15.24 -5.65
CA MET A 429 12.42 -14.57 -6.95
C MET A 429 12.97 -13.15 -6.80
N ASN A 430 13.89 -12.77 -7.68
CA ASN A 430 14.43 -11.41 -7.75
C ASN A 430 13.30 -10.37 -7.79
N PRO A 431 13.36 -9.29 -6.98
CA PRO A 431 12.38 -8.20 -7.00
C PRO A 431 12.15 -7.57 -8.39
N PHE A 432 13.19 -7.35 -9.18
CA PHE A 432 13.11 -6.85 -10.54
C PHE A 432 12.45 -7.85 -11.49
N ASP A 433 12.72 -9.15 -11.33
CA ASP A 433 12.04 -10.18 -12.12
C ASP A 433 10.55 -10.26 -11.77
N LYS A 434 10.16 -10.03 -10.50
CA LYS A 434 8.73 -9.94 -10.12
C LYS A 434 8.02 -8.81 -10.87
N ILE A 435 8.70 -7.68 -11.08
CA ILE A 435 8.17 -6.52 -11.82
C ILE A 435 8.09 -6.80 -13.31
N ALA A 436 9.11 -7.48 -13.86
CA ALA A 436 9.11 -7.94 -15.23
C ALA A 436 7.93 -8.91 -15.51
N LEU A 437 7.71 -9.88 -14.59
CA LEU A 437 6.56 -10.80 -14.64
C LEU A 437 5.24 -10.05 -14.64
N GLU A 438 5.09 -9.12 -13.69
CA GLU A 438 3.86 -8.35 -13.55
C GLU A 438 3.54 -7.57 -14.81
N GLU A 439 4.55 -6.96 -15.45
CA GLU A 439 4.31 -6.22 -16.70
C GLU A 439 3.86 -7.16 -17.81
N ALA A 440 4.52 -8.32 -17.95
CA ALA A 440 4.13 -9.33 -18.93
C ALA A 440 2.67 -9.79 -18.72
N VAL A 441 2.27 -10.03 -17.46
CA VAL A 441 0.89 -10.40 -17.11
C VAL A 441 -0.09 -9.26 -17.38
N LYS A 442 0.25 -8.00 -17.06
CA LYS A 442 -0.59 -6.84 -17.38
C LYS A 442 -0.77 -6.66 -18.88
N LEU A 443 0.26 -6.89 -19.69
CA LEU A 443 0.16 -6.86 -21.15
C LEU A 443 -0.77 -7.96 -21.67
N LYS A 444 -0.73 -9.16 -21.06
CA LYS A 444 -1.69 -10.23 -21.35
C LYS A 444 -3.13 -9.84 -20.99
N GLU A 445 -3.34 -9.26 -19.81
CA GLU A 445 -4.67 -8.81 -19.36
C GLU A 445 -5.25 -7.71 -20.25
N LYS A 446 -4.39 -6.82 -20.75
CA LYS A 446 -4.73 -5.80 -21.76
C LYS A 446 -4.94 -6.38 -23.17
N LYS A 447 -4.78 -7.69 -23.35
CA LYS A 447 -4.85 -8.41 -24.64
C LYS A 447 -3.82 -7.92 -25.67
N ILE A 448 -2.72 -7.35 -25.19
CA ILE A 448 -1.55 -6.99 -26.00
C ILE A 448 -0.64 -8.22 -26.18
N ALA A 449 -0.62 -9.09 -25.17
CA ALA A 449 -0.01 -10.42 -25.22
C ALA A 449 -1.08 -11.51 -25.09
N THR A 450 -0.77 -12.72 -25.57
CA THR A 450 -1.67 -13.88 -25.47
C THR A 450 -1.20 -14.94 -24.49
N GLU A 451 0.11 -15.08 -24.29
CA GLU A 451 0.69 -16.07 -23.39
C GLU A 451 1.90 -15.47 -22.67
N VAL A 452 2.03 -15.78 -21.38
CA VAL A 452 3.20 -15.47 -20.55
C VAL A 452 3.88 -16.78 -20.16
N ILE A 453 5.11 -16.98 -20.62
CA ILE A 453 5.97 -18.11 -20.24
C ILE A 453 7.01 -17.62 -19.24
N ALA A 454 7.10 -18.27 -18.08
CA ALA A 454 8.14 -18.02 -17.11
C ALA A 454 9.34 -18.94 -17.35
N PHE A 455 10.53 -18.40 -17.39
CA PHE A 455 11.77 -19.14 -17.57
C PHE A 455 12.60 -19.10 -16.29
N SER A 456 13.28 -20.19 -15.94
CA SER A 456 14.35 -20.15 -14.95
C SER A 456 15.48 -21.09 -15.34
N LEU A 457 16.71 -20.64 -15.13
CA LEU A 457 17.92 -21.44 -15.28
C LEU A 457 18.55 -21.62 -13.91
N GLY A 458 18.65 -22.87 -13.45
CA GLY A 458 19.26 -23.14 -12.15
C GLY A 458 19.00 -24.55 -11.64
N GLY A 459 19.42 -24.78 -10.41
CA GLY A 459 19.24 -26.04 -9.70
C GLY A 459 17.77 -26.38 -9.40
N PRO A 460 17.51 -27.51 -8.70
CA PRO A 460 16.16 -27.96 -8.38
C PRO A 460 15.29 -26.90 -7.68
N LYS A 461 15.90 -26.03 -6.86
CA LYS A 461 15.20 -24.96 -6.13
C LYS A 461 14.57 -23.90 -7.05
N SER A 462 15.06 -23.74 -8.28
CA SER A 462 14.47 -22.82 -9.25
C SER A 462 13.03 -23.20 -9.63
N SER A 463 12.63 -24.46 -9.42
CA SER A 463 11.23 -24.88 -9.61
C SER A 463 10.26 -24.16 -8.66
N GLU A 464 10.67 -23.84 -7.43
CA GLU A 464 9.85 -23.10 -6.46
C GLU A 464 9.62 -21.63 -6.90
N VAL A 465 10.60 -21.04 -7.57
CA VAL A 465 10.50 -19.70 -8.17
C VAL A 465 9.50 -19.72 -9.34
N LEU A 466 9.51 -20.76 -10.16
CA LEU A 466 8.54 -20.94 -11.24
C LEU A 466 7.12 -21.21 -10.71
N GLU A 467 6.96 -21.95 -9.61
CA GLU A 467 5.68 -22.06 -8.90
C GLU A 467 5.15 -20.69 -8.45
N THR A 468 6.05 -19.82 -7.99
CA THR A 468 5.70 -18.43 -7.64
C THR A 468 5.27 -17.64 -8.88
N ALA A 469 5.94 -17.80 -10.01
CA ALA A 469 5.58 -17.15 -11.27
C ALA A 469 4.17 -17.58 -11.74
N PHE A 470 3.88 -18.88 -11.65
CA PHE A 470 2.55 -19.43 -11.93
C PHE A 470 1.46 -18.85 -11.04
N ALA A 471 1.74 -18.71 -9.74
CA ALA A 471 0.80 -18.14 -8.77
C ALA A 471 0.55 -16.65 -9.03
N LYS A 472 1.48 -15.96 -9.70
CA LYS A 472 1.40 -14.56 -10.11
C LYS A 472 0.87 -14.36 -11.53
N GLY A 473 0.50 -15.42 -12.25
CA GLY A 473 -0.25 -15.30 -13.51
C GLY A 473 0.50 -15.75 -14.76
N ALA A 474 1.69 -16.33 -14.67
CA ALA A 474 2.31 -17.04 -15.80
C ALA A 474 1.44 -18.23 -16.24
N ASP A 475 1.44 -18.54 -17.54
CA ASP A 475 0.64 -19.61 -18.15
C ASP A 475 1.42 -20.92 -18.25
N LYS A 476 2.70 -20.82 -18.63
CA LYS A 476 3.66 -21.93 -18.74
C LYS A 476 4.95 -21.58 -18.01
N ALA A 477 5.75 -22.61 -17.72
CA ALA A 477 7.11 -22.41 -17.25
C ALA A 477 8.11 -23.31 -17.97
N ILE A 478 9.33 -22.82 -18.17
CA ILE A 478 10.48 -23.55 -18.70
C ILE A 478 11.58 -23.51 -17.66
N HIS A 479 11.93 -24.67 -17.11
CA HIS A 479 13.06 -24.85 -16.19
C HIS A 479 14.23 -25.43 -16.96
N VAL A 480 15.26 -24.63 -17.23
CA VAL A 480 16.54 -25.16 -17.71
C VAL A 480 17.36 -25.64 -16.51
N GLN A 481 17.60 -26.94 -16.48
CA GLN A 481 18.16 -27.62 -15.32
C GLN A 481 19.67 -27.74 -15.40
N VAL A 482 20.31 -27.32 -14.31
CA VAL A 482 21.73 -27.53 -14.01
C VAL A 482 21.87 -28.08 -12.60
N SER A 483 23.03 -28.61 -12.23
CA SER A 483 23.33 -28.89 -10.82
C SER A 483 23.49 -27.60 -10.02
N ASP A 484 23.32 -27.63 -8.69
CA ASP A 484 23.53 -26.46 -7.84
C ASP A 484 24.97 -25.92 -7.95
N ASP A 485 25.96 -26.80 -8.14
CA ASP A 485 27.36 -26.44 -8.34
C ASP A 485 27.63 -25.76 -9.69
N GLU A 486 26.92 -26.16 -10.74
CA GLU A 486 26.95 -25.51 -12.06
C GLU A 486 26.22 -24.17 -12.00
N ALA A 487 25.06 -24.11 -11.33
CA ALA A 487 24.28 -22.88 -11.16
C ALA A 487 25.11 -21.76 -10.49
N ALA A 488 25.86 -22.11 -9.45
CA ALA A 488 26.72 -21.18 -8.73
C ALA A 488 27.89 -20.58 -9.56
N LYS A 489 28.13 -21.12 -10.76
CA LYS A 489 29.20 -20.67 -11.66
C LYS A 489 28.67 -20.11 -12.97
N LEU A 490 27.34 -19.97 -13.10
CA LEU A 490 26.75 -19.37 -14.28
C LEU A 490 27.07 -17.87 -14.32
N GLU A 491 27.28 -17.38 -15.53
CA GLU A 491 27.57 -15.97 -15.81
C GLU A 491 26.42 -15.45 -16.67
N SER A 492 26.21 -14.13 -16.69
CA SER A 492 25.13 -13.51 -17.48
C SER A 492 25.14 -13.93 -18.95
N PHE A 493 26.32 -14.22 -19.51
CA PHE A 493 26.45 -14.70 -20.88
C PHE A 493 25.92 -16.14 -21.08
N HIS A 494 26.10 -17.02 -20.09
CA HIS A 494 25.50 -18.36 -20.10
C HIS A 494 23.97 -18.27 -20.03
N VAL A 495 23.44 -17.38 -19.19
CA VAL A 495 22.00 -17.13 -19.09
C VAL A 495 21.45 -16.56 -20.41
N ALA A 496 22.13 -15.58 -21.01
CA ALA A 496 21.72 -14.98 -22.28
C ALA A 496 21.73 -15.98 -23.44
N LYS A 497 22.75 -16.84 -23.57
CA LYS A 497 22.77 -17.92 -24.57
C LYS A 497 21.66 -18.95 -24.36
N THR A 498 21.34 -19.22 -23.10
CA THR A 498 20.24 -20.13 -22.74
C THR A 498 18.92 -19.56 -23.18
N LEU A 499 18.64 -18.31 -22.80
CA LEU A 499 17.45 -17.59 -23.24
C LEU A 499 17.37 -17.48 -24.76
N GLN A 500 18.49 -17.24 -25.46
CA GLN A 500 18.50 -17.24 -26.92
C GLN A 500 17.99 -18.57 -27.50
N LYS A 501 18.46 -19.72 -26.97
CA LYS A 501 18.01 -21.04 -27.44
C LYS A 501 16.54 -21.29 -27.18
N ILE A 502 16.04 -20.83 -26.03
CA ILE A 502 14.63 -20.93 -25.66
C ILE A 502 13.75 -20.02 -26.55
N VAL A 503 14.21 -18.80 -26.82
CA VAL A 503 13.57 -17.86 -27.75
C VAL A 503 13.51 -18.41 -29.17
N GLU A 504 14.58 -19.06 -29.64
CA GLU A 504 14.62 -19.73 -30.95
C GLU A 504 13.62 -20.89 -31.03
N HIS A 505 13.39 -21.61 -29.92
CA HIS A 505 12.47 -22.75 -29.84
C HIS A 505 10.99 -22.33 -29.80
N GLU A 506 10.64 -21.41 -28.89
CA GLU A 506 9.25 -21.02 -28.61
C GLU A 506 8.74 -19.84 -29.47
N LYS A 507 9.64 -19.14 -30.18
CA LYS A 507 9.34 -17.97 -31.04
C LYS A 507 8.64 -16.83 -30.28
N PHE A 508 9.29 -16.31 -29.24
CA PHE A 508 8.77 -15.18 -28.48
C PHE A 508 8.81 -13.86 -29.27
N ASP A 509 7.87 -12.97 -28.95
CA ASP A 509 7.82 -11.61 -29.49
C ASP A 509 8.48 -10.60 -28.54
N ALA A 510 8.58 -10.91 -27.26
CA ALA A 510 9.29 -10.07 -26.30
C ALA A 510 9.84 -10.89 -25.14
N VAL A 511 11.01 -10.50 -24.65
CA VAL A 511 11.61 -11.05 -23.43
C VAL A 511 11.69 -9.96 -22.37
N PHE A 512 11.08 -10.22 -21.21
CA PHE A 512 11.05 -9.32 -20.06
C PHE A 512 12.00 -9.86 -18.98
N LEU A 513 12.97 -9.05 -18.58
CA LEU A 513 13.98 -9.39 -17.58
C LEU A 513 13.96 -8.36 -16.46
N GLY A 514 14.40 -8.73 -15.26
CA GLY A 514 14.73 -7.76 -14.24
C GLY A 514 15.88 -6.84 -14.69
N LYS A 515 15.94 -5.63 -14.11
CA LYS A 515 17.04 -4.68 -14.32
C LYS A 515 18.41 -5.28 -14.04
N GLN A 516 18.54 -6.00 -12.93
CA GLN A 516 19.79 -6.61 -12.47
C GLN A 516 19.50 -7.75 -11.52
N ALA A 517 20.44 -8.69 -11.42
CA ALA A 517 20.54 -9.60 -10.30
C ALA A 517 21.03 -8.84 -9.05
N ILE A 518 20.47 -9.11 -7.86
CA ILE A 518 20.77 -8.38 -6.61
C ILE A 518 21.83 -9.08 -5.77
N ASP A 519 22.09 -10.36 -6.03
CA ASP A 519 23.08 -11.16 -5.32
C ASP A 519 24.52 -10.81 -5.75
N ASP A 520 24.71 -10.44 -7.02
CA ASP A 520 25.99 -10.01 -7.58
C ASP A 520 25.96 -8.63 -8.27
N ASP A 521 24.84 -7.88 -8.18
CA ASP A 521 24.60 -6.60 -8.85
C ASP A 521 24.79 -6.66 -10.39
N SER A 522 24.59 -7.82 -11.02
CA SER A 522 24.79 -8.00 -12.47
C SER A 522 23.57 -7.60 -13.30
N SER A 523 23.74 -6.58 -14.16
CA SER A 523 22.71 -6.09 -15.10
C SER A 523 22.96 -6.49 -16.56
N GLN A 524 23.79 -7.50 -16.82
CA GLN A 524 24.34 -7.77 -18.16
C GLN A 524 23.47 -8.69 -19.03
N THR A 525 22.61 -9.52 -18.43
CA THR A 525 21.85 -10.54 -19.16
C THR A 525 20.95 -9.96 -20.25
N ALA A 526 20.21 -8.89 -19.96
CA ALA A 526 19.31 -8.26 -20.93
C ALA A 526 20.02 -7.66 -22.16
N PRO A 527 21.06 -6.82 -22.02
CA PRO A 527 21.80 -6.32 -23.18
C PRO A 527 22.54 -7.43 -23.94
N MET A 528 23.06 -8.46 -23.26
CA MET A 528 23.68 -9.61 -23.92
C MET A 528 22.66 -10.41 -24.73
N LEU A 529 21.49 -10.70 -24.16
CA LEU A 529 20.42 -11.40 -24.86
C LEU A 529 19.89 -10.60 -26.03
N ALA A 530 19.82 -9.27 -25.95
CA ALA A 530 19.44 -8.44 -27.10
C ALA A 530 20.47 -8.53 -28.22
N GLY A 531 21.77 -8.53 -27.89
CA GLY A 531 22.85 -8.58 -28.87
C GLY A 531 23.00 -9.92 -29.59
N LEU A 532 22.71 -11.05 -28.93
CA LEU A 532 22.90 -12.39 -29.49
C LEU A 532 22.03 -12.68 -30.75
N PRO A 533 20.70 -12.42 -30.77
CA PRO A 533 19.83 -12.53 -31.92
C PRO A 533 19.64 -11.21 -32.69
N ASP A 534 20.39 -10.15 -32.36
CA ASP A 534 20.26 -8.80 -32.94
C ASP A 534 18.85 -8.18 -32.77
N TRP A 535 18.33 -8.24 -31.54
CA TRP A 535 17.03 -7.67 -31.18
C TRP A 535 17.15 -6.24 -30.61
N PRO A 536 16.19 -5.34 -30.93
CA PRO A 536 16.01 -4.09 -30.21
C PRO A 536 15.92 -4.29 -28.69
N GLN A 537 16.46 -3.34 -27.93
CA GLN A 537 16.42 -3.36 -26.47
C GLN A 537 15.81 -2.10 -25.86
N ALA A 538 15.03 -2.29 -24.80
CA ALA A 538 14.50 -1.23 -23.96
C ALA A 538 14.91 -1.48 -22.50
N LEU A 539 16.13 -1.06 -22.16
CA LEU A 539 16.68 -1.25 -20.83
C LEU A 539 16.11 -0.23 -19.82
N TYR A 540 15.93 -0.67 -18.58
CA TYR A 540 15.52 0.14 -17.42
C TYR A 540 14.16 0.82 -17.62
N ALA A 541 13.20 0.07 -18.16
CA ALA A 541 11.86 0.55 -18.42
C ALA A 541 11.14 0.92 -17.12
N SER A 542 10.55 2.11 -17.07
CA SER A 542 9.64 2.60 -16.03
C SER A 542 8.20 2.76 -16.52
N LYS A 543 7.94 2.59 -17.82
CA LYS A 543 6.58 2.48 -18.38
C LYS A 543 6.58 1.72 -19.70
N VAL A 544 5.59 0.87 -19.92
CA VAL A 544 5.37 0.17 -21.21
C VAL A 544 3.95 0.41 -21.70
N GLU A 545 3.82 0.81 -22.97
CA GLU A 545 2.57 1.12 -23.64
C GLU A 545 2.55 0.52 -25.05
N ASP A 546 1.36 0.21 -25.57
CA ASP A 546 1.22 -0.17 -26.98
C ASP A 546 1.63 1.02 -27.87
N GLY A 547 2.61 0.78 -28.75
CA GLY A 547 3.12 1.77 -29.69
C GLY A 547 2.47 1.70 -31.07
N GLY A 548 1.57 0.74 -31.30
CA GLY A 548 0.90 0.46 -32.57
C GLY A 548 1.86 -0.10 -33.64
N SER A 549 1.29 -0.84 -34.60
CA SER A 549 2.01 -1.35 -35.79
C SER A 549 3.27 -2.18 -35.46
N GLY A 550 3.18 -3.15 -34.53
CA GLY A 550 4.30 -4.05 -34.20
C GLY A 550 5.43 -3.37 -33.41
N HIS A 551 5.11 -2.31 -32.67
CA HIS A 551 6.05 -1.60 -31.82
C HIS A 551 5.45 -1.37 -30.43
N MET A 552 6.32 -1.29 -29.43
CA MET A 552 5.98 -0.84 -28.09
C MET A 552 6.55 0.55 -27.85
N LYS A 553 5.86 1.37 -27.07
CA LYS A 553 6.37 2.63 -26.56
C LYS A 553 6.85 2.38 -25.13
N VAL A 554 8.14 2.61 -24.88
CA VAL A 554 8.77 2.34 -23.59
C VAL A 554 9.41 3.60 -23.05
N THR A 555 9.02 4.02 -21.86
CA THR A 555 9.71 5.07 -21.10
C THR A 555 10.74 4.42 -20.19
N ARG A 556 11.96 4.93 -20.20
CA ARG A 556 13.10 4.49 -19.40
C ARG A 556 13.68 5.65 -18.61
N GLU A 557 14.29 5.31 -17.47
CA GLU A 557 15.02 6.26 -16.64
C GLU A 557 16.45 6.43 -17.17
N ILE A 558 16.91 7.68 -17.23
CA ILE A 558 18.31 8.05 -17.46
C ILE A 558 18.72 9.09 -16.42
N ASP A 559 20.02 9.30 -16.22
CA ASP A 559 20.51 10.24 -15.18
C ASP A 559 19.94 11.67 -15.31
N GLY A 560 19.53 12.07 -16.52
CA GLY A 560 18.94 13.38 -16.80
C GLY A 560 17.40 13.44 -16.76
N GLY A 561 16.70 12.35 -16.42
CA GLY A 561 15.25 12.28 -16.38
C GLY A 561 14.67 11.10 -17.15
N LEU A 562 13.57 11.33 -17.88
CA LEU A 562 12.85 10.28 -18.61
C LEU A 562 13.16 10.33 -20.10
N ASP A 563 13.50 9.18 -20.67
CA ASP A 563 13.65 8.99 -22.11
C ASP A 563 12.55 8.04 -22.60
N THR A 564 11.82 8.40 -23.66
CA THR A 564 10.74 7.57 -24.20
C THR A 564 11.07 7.14 -25.61
N ILE A 565 11.29 5.84 -25.78
CA ILE A 565 11.68 5.22 -27.03
C ILE A 565 10.54 4.40 -27.62
N LYS A 566 10.58 4.22 -28.94
CA LYS A 566 9.71 3.27 -29.65
C LYS A 566 10.56 2.07 -30.05
N VAL A 567 10.18 0.89 -29.57
CA VAL A 567 10.92 -0.37 -29.78
C VAL A 567 10.11 -1.29 -30.68
N LYS A 568 10.75 -1.89 -31.70
CA LYS A 568 10.11 -2.78 -32.66
C LYS A 568 10.08 -4.21 -32.11
N VAL A 569 8.98 -4.93 -32.32
CA VAL A 569 8.86 -6.37 -32.01
C VAL A 569 9.60 -7.21 -33.08
N PRO A 570 10.40 -8.22 -32.69
CA PRO A 570 10.63 -8.68 -31.32
C PRO A 570 11.67 -7.85 -30.55
N PHE A 571 11.60 -7.80 -29.22
CA PHE A 571 12.51 -7.00 -28.39
C PHE A 571 12.86 -7.62 -27.03
N VAL A 572 13.91 -7.10 -26.41
CA VAL A 572 14.28 -7.41 -25.02
C VAL A 572 14.06 -6.17 -24.15
N LEU A 573 13.48 -6.34 -22.97
CA LEU A 573 13.24 -5.28 -22.00
C LEU A 573 13.80 -5.65 -20.64
N SER A 574 14.40 -4.67 -19.94
CA SER A 574 14.72 -4.82 -18.51
C SER A 574 13.88 -3.88 -17.65
N ALA A 575 13.27 -4.41 -16.59
CA ALA A 575 12.31 -3.71 -15.74
C ALA A 575 12.97 -2.97 -14.57
N ASP A 576 12.72 -1.66 -14.46
CA ASP A 576 13.10 -0.86 -13.29
C ASP A 576 12.02 -0.92 -12.19
N LEU A 577 12.37 -0.59 -10.94
CA LEU A 577 11.46 -0.64 -9.78
C LEU A 577 10.19 0.20 -9.97
N ARG A 578 10.24 1.22 -10.83
CA ARG A 578 9.13 2.16 -11.08
C ARG A 578 8.11 1.65 -12.10
N LEU A 579 8.41 0.56 -12.82
CA LEU A 579 7.58 0.08 -13.93
C LEU A 579 6.16 -0.29 -13.47
N ASN A 580 6.08 -1.04 -12.38
CA ASN A 580 4.83 -1.44 -11.75
C ASN A 580 5.08 -1.96 -10.33
N GLU A 581 3.99 -2.22 -9.62
CA GLU A 581 4.00 -2.97 -8.36
C GLU A 581 3.57 -4.43 -8.62
N PRO A 582 4.41 -5.43 -8.28
CA PRO A 582 4.07 -6.84 -8.50
C PRO A 582 2.88 -7.29 -7.67
N ARG A 583 1.94 -8.01 -8.27
CA ARG A 583 0.77 -8.54 -7.54
C ARG A 583 1.14 -9.58 -6.48
N TYR A 584 0.30 -9.71 -5.46
CA TYR A 584 0.40 -10.80 -4.50
C TYR A 584 -0.08 -12.12 -5.10
N ALA A 585 0.58 -13.22 -4.76
CA ALA A 585 0.13 -14.57 -5.11
C ALA A 585 -0.95 -15.00 -4.12
N THR A 586 -2.21 -15.09 -4.56
CA THR A 586 -3.32 -15.52 -3.70
C THR A 586 -3.22 -17.01 -3.39
N LEU A 587 -3.71 -17.46 -2.23
CA LEU A 587 -3.70 -18.89 -1.85
C LEU A 587 -4.35 -19.80 -2.91
N PRO A 588 -5.50 -19.44 -3.53
CA PRO A 588 -6.05 -20.22 -4.63
C PRO A 588 -5.12 -20.32 -5.85
N ASN A 589 -4.40 -19.24 -6.19
CA ASN A 589 -3.46 -19.26 -7.31
C ASN A 589 -2.21 -20.08 -6.97
N ILE A 590 -1.73 -20.04 -5.73
CA ILE A 590 -0.64 -20.90 -5.24
C ILE A 590 -1.05 -22.38 -5.33
N MET A 591 -2.28 -22.72 -4.94
CA MET A 591 -2.78 -24.09 -5.05
C MET A 591 -2.96 -24.55 -6.51
N LYS A 592 -3.34 -23.63 -7.41
CA LYS A 592 -3.46 -23.90 -8.85
C LYS A 592 -2.10 -23.99 -9.55
N ALA A 593 -1.08 -23.30 -9.04
CA ALA A 593 0.26 -23.24 -9.63
C ALA A 593 0.87 -24.63 -9.84
N LYS A 594 0.71 -25.54 -8.86
CA LYS A 594 1.22 -26.92 -8.92
C LYS A 594 0.66 -27.78 -10.05
N LYS A 595 -0.42 -27.34 -10.69
CA LYS A 595 -1.10 -28.06 -11.79
C LYS A 595 -0.85 -27.43 -13.16
N LYS A 596 -0.09 -26.32 -13.23
CA LYS A 596 0.19 -25.63 -14.48
C LYS A 596 1.32 -26.32 -15.26
N PRO A 597 1.31 -26.25 -16.60
CA PRO A 597 2.29 -26.92 -17.45
C PRO A 597 3.69 -26.33 -17.27
N SER A 598 4.63 -27.14 -16.80
CA SER A 598 6.06 -26.82 -16.72
C SER A 598 6.85 -27.78 -17.58
N GLU A 599 7.75 -27.25 -18.39
CA GLU A 599 8.74 -27.99 -19.15
C GLU A 599 10.08 -27.97 -18.39
N ALA A 600 10.79 -29.09 -18.39
CA ALA A 600 12.11 -29.20 -17.78
C ALA A 600 13.10 -29.64 -18.86
N ILE A 601 14.13 -28.83 -19.10
CA ILE A 601 15.12 -29.03 -20.15
C ILE A 601 16.51 -29.09 -19.50
N PRO A 602 17.20 -30.24 -19.51
CA PRO A 602 18.61 -30.29 -19.12
C PRO A 602 19.44 -29.33 -19.97
N ILE A 603 20.32 -28.52 -19.38
CA ILE A 603 21.11 -27.53 -20.15
C ILE A 603 21.96 -28.17 -21.26
N LYS A 604 22.36 -29.43 -21.06
CA LYS A 604 23.15 -30.22 -22.01
C LYS A 604 22.40 -30.42 -23.34
N ASP A 605 21.08 -30.46 -23.29
CA ASP A 605 20.22 -30.67 -24.46
C ASP A 605 20.14 -29.40 -25.33
N LEU A 606 20.50 -28.23 -24.77
CA LEU A 606 20.59 -26.96 -25.50
C LEU A 606 21.93 -26.77 -26.21
N GLY A 607 22.91 -27.65 -25.97
CA GLY A 607 24.24 -27.58 -26.60
C GLY A 607 25.07 -26.35 -26.21
N ILE A 608 24.82 -25.80 -25.02
CA ILE A 608 25.49 -24.58 -24.52
C ILE A 608 26.69 -24.98 -23.68
N ASP A 609 27.86 -24.41 -24.01
CA ASP A 609 29.02 -24.46 -23.15
C ASP A 609 28.83 -23.51 -21.97
N ILE A 610 28.80 -24.08 -20.75
CA ILE A 610 28.66 -23.37 -19.48
C ILE A 610 29.97 -23.28 -18.70
N THR A 611 31.10 -23.51 -19.36
CA THR A 611 32.41 -23.36 -18.74
C THR A 611 32.62 -21.90 -18.30
N PRO A 612 32.81 -21.62 -17.00
CA PRO A 612 33.03 -20.27 -16.50
C PRO A 612 34.25 -19.62 -17.14
N GLN A 613 34.14 -18.35 -17.52
CA GLN A 613 35.25 -17.58 -18.09
C GLN A 613 35.93 -16.70 -17.04
N THR A 614 35.29 -16.53 -15.90
CA THR A 614 35.77 -15.76 -14.76
C THR A 614 35.96 -16.65 -13.53
N GLU A 615 36.88 -16.23 -12.66
CA GLU A 615 37.15 -16.89 -11.38
C GLU A 615 37.10 -15.82 -10.28
N THR A 616 36.40 -16.11 -9.19
CA THR A 616 36.41 -15.25 -8.00
C THR A 616 37.71 -15.47 -7.24
N ILE A 617 38.59 -14.46 -7.27
CA ILE A 617 39.90 -14.53 -6.60
C ILE A 617 39.75 -14.32 -5.09
N GLU A 618 38.90 -13.39 -4.67
CA GLU A 618 38.71 -13.06 -3.26
C GLU A 618 37.37 -12.35 -3.04
N VAL A 619 36.63 -12.77 -2.01
CA VAL A 619 35.50 -12.02 -1.43
C VAL A 619 35.91 -11.53 -0.04
N THR A 620 35.62 -10.27 0.25
CA THR A 620 35.92 -9.66 1.55
C THR A 620 34.66 -9.04 2.14
N GLU A 621 34.57 -9.02 3.46
CA GLU A 621 33.49 -8.29 4.13
C GLU A 621 33.67 -6.79 3.90
N PRO A 622 32.57 -6.03 3.73
CA PRO A 622 32.67 -4.58 3.66
C PRO A 622 33.35 -4.06 4.93
N PRO A 623 34.21 -3.03 4.82
CA PRO A 623 34.89 -2.49 5.98
C PRO A 623 33.86 -2.06 7.02
N VAL A 624 34.12 -2.41 8.29
CA VAL A 624 33.26 -2.02 9.40
C VAL A 624 33.08 -0.49 9.36
N ARG A 625 31.84 -0.03 9.20
CA ARG A 625 31.53 1.40 9.22
C ARG A 625 32.07 1.98 10.53
N GLN A 626 33.06 2.86 10.42
CA GLN A 626 33.54 3.62 11.57
C GLN A 626 32.47 4.63 11.98
N ALA A 627 32.33 4.87 13.29
CA ALA A 627 31.43 5.89 13.79
C ALA A 627 31.76 7.25 13.15
N GLY A 628 30.74 7.89 12.56
CA GLY A 628 30.84 9.27 12.12
C GLY A 628 31.02 10.22 13.30
N GLY A 629 31.45 11.44 13.04
CA GLY A 629 31.55 12.50 14.05
C GLY A 629 30.80 13.73 13.60
N PHE A 630 30.13 14.40 14.53
CA PHE A 630 29.53 15.71 14.28
C PHE A 630 30.60 16.81 14.26
N VAL A 631 30.33 17.85 13.50
CA VAL A 631 31.11 19.09 13.41
C VAL A 631 30.12 20.24 13.51
N GLU A 632 30.52 21.31 14.20
CA GLU A 632 29.63 22.43 14.52
C GLU A 632 29.25 23.25 13.29
N ASP A 633 30.13 23.30 12.28
CA ASP A 633 29.91 24.02 11.03
C ASP A 633 30.71 23.43 9.85
N VAL A 634 30.46 23.99 8.67
CA VAL A 634 31.13 23.60 7.42
C VAL A 634 32.64 23.87 7.46
N SER A 635 33.08 24.92 8.16
CA SER A 635 34.50 25.24 8.28
C SER A 635 35.24 24.18 9.10
N ALA A 636 34.66 23.72 10.20
CA ALA A 636 35.14 22.62 11.03
C ALA A 636 35.13 21.29 10.27
N LEU A 637 34.11 21.05 9.41
CA LEU A 637 34.09 19.92 8.49
C LEU A 637 35.30 19.97 7.55
N VAL A 638 35.46 21.09 6.83
CA VAL A 638 36.55 21.28 5.86
C VAL A 638 37.91 21.15 6.54
N ALA A 639 38.09 21.71 7.74
CA ALA A 639 39.32 21.57 8.52
C ALA A 639 39.62 20.10 8.88
N LYS A 640 38.63 19.35 9.39
CA LYS A 640 38.79 17.92 9.69
C LYS A 640 39.06 17.09 8.43
N LEU A 641 38.42 17.44 7.31
CA LEU A 641 38.65 16.77 6.03
C LEU A 641 40.05 17.07 5.47
N LYS A 642 40.57 18.29 5.65
CA LYS A 642 41.98 18.63 5.32
C LYS A 642 42.97 17.86 6.19
N VAL A 643 42.72 17.74 7.51
CA VAL A 643 43.55 16.92 8.42
C VAL A 643 43.55 15.45 8.00
N LYS A 644 42.40 14.94 7.54
CA LYS A 644 42.30 13.58 6.98
C LYS A 644 42.85 13.44 5.55
N GLY A 645 43.36 14.51 4.95
CA GLY A 645 43.88 14.52 3.57
C GLY A 645 42.82 14.31 2.48
N LEU A 646 41.53 14.46 2.82
CA LEU A 646 40.40 14.26 1.91
C LEU A 646 40.03 15.51 1.11
N VAL A 647 40.56 16.67 1.51
CA VAL A 647 40.42 17.95 0.80
C VAL A 647 41.81 18.56 0.67
N LYS A 648 42.15 19.06 -0.52
CA LYS A 648 43.44 19.73 -0.76
C LYS A 648 43.57 20.98 0.12
N ALA A 649 44.80 21.21 0.61
CA ALA A 649 45.14 22.29 1.54
C ALA A 649 44.74 23.67 1.01
#